data_AF-A0A2Z4U107-F1
#
_entry.id   AF-A0A2Z4U107-F1
#
_cell.length_a   1.000
_cell.length_b   1.000
_cell.length_c   1.000
_cell.angle_alpha   90.00
_cell.angle_beta   90.00
_cell.angle_gamma   90.00
#
_symmetry.space_group_name_H-M   'P 1'
#
loop_
_entity.id
_entity.type
_entity.pdbx_description
1 polymer ?
#
loop_
_entity_poly.entity_id
_entity_poly.type
_entity_poly.pdbx_seq_one_letter_code
_entity_poly.pdbx_strand_id
1 'polypeptide(L)'
;PTQGTNWSHFSPTLSRFSTGFNLVGSVLDQVLDYVPWIGNGYRYGNNHRGVDDITAPQTSAGSSSGISTNTSGSRSFLPTFSNIGVGLKANVQATLGGSQTMITGGSPRRTLDQANLQLWTGAGWRNDKASSGQSDENHTKFTSATGMDQQGQSGTSAGNPDSLKQDNISKSGDSLTTQDGNAIDQQEATNYTNLPPNLTPTADWPNALSFTNKNNAQRAQLFLRGLLGSIPVLVNRSGSDSNKFQATDQKWSYTDLHSDQTKLNLPAYGEVNGLLNPALVETYFGNTRAGGSGSNTTSSPGIGFKIPEQNNDSKATLITPGLAWTPQDVGNLVVSGTTVSFQLGGWLVTFTDFVKPRAGYLGLQLTGLDASDATQRALIWAPRPWAAFRGSWVNRLGRVESVWDLKGVWADQAQSDSQGSTTTATRNALPEHPNALAFQVSVVEASAYKPNTSSGQTQSTNSSPYLHLVKPKKVTQSDKLDDDLKNLLDPNQVRTKLRQSFGTDHSTQPQPQSLKTTTPVFGTSSGNLSSVLSGGGAGGGSSGSGQSGVDLSPVEKVSGWLVGQLPSTSDGNTSSTNNLAPNTNTGNDVVGVGRLSESNAAKMNDDVDGIVRTPLAELLDGEGQTADTGPQSVKFKSPDQIDFNRLFTHPVTDLFDPVTMLVYDQYIPLFIDIPASVNPKMVRLKVLSFDTNEQSLGLRLEFFKPDQDTQPNNNVQVNPNNGDFLPLLTASSQGPQTLFSPFNQWPDYVLPLAITVPIVVIVLSVTLGLAIGIPMHKNKQALKAGFALSNQKVDVLTKA
;
A
#
# COMPACT_ATOMS: atom_id res chain seq x y z
N PRO A 1 -28.17 -11.34 -25.52
CA PRO A 1 -28.52 -12.70 -25.05
C PRO A 1 -29.66 -13.29 -25.90
N THR A 2 -29.46 -14.45 -26.52
CA THR A 2 -30.54 -15.19 -27.19
C THR A 2 -31.52 -15.76 -26.16
N GLN A 3 -32.74 -16.08 -26.58
CA GLN A 3 -33.77 -16.67 -25.71
C GLN A 3 -33.23 -17.95 -25.03
N GLY A 4 -33.39 -18.06 -23.70
CA GLY A 4 -32.94 -19.22 -22.92
C GLY A 4 -31.52 -19.13 -22.34
N THR A 5 -30.76 -18.06 -22.64
CA THR A 5 -29.42 -17.84 -22.07
C THR A 5 -29.46 -17.03 -20.76
N ASN A 6 -28.62 -17.37 -19.78
CA ASN A 6 -28.54 -16.68 -18.48
C ASN A 6 -27.17 -16.04 -18.19
N TRP A 7 -26.20 -16.14 -19.11
CA TRP A 7 -24.85 -15.59 -18.91
C TRP A 7 -24.86 -14.07 -18.67
N SER A 8 -25.82 -13.34 -19.26
CA SER A 8 -25.97 -11.90 -19.05
C SER A 8 -26.47 -11.52 -17.65
N HIS A 9 -27.00 -12.47 -16.86
CA HIS A 9 -27.42 -12.20 -15.48
C HIS A 9 -26.23 -11.99 -14.53
N PHE A 10 -25.02 -12.37 -14.97
CA PHE A 10 -23.79 -12.26 -14.18
C PHE A 10 -23.06 -10.92 -14.38
N SER A 11 -23.42 -10.13 -15.39
CA SER A 11 -22.77 -8.84 -15.62
C SER A 11 -22.92 -7.82 -14.46
N PRO A 12 -24.00 -7.81 -13.66
CA PRO A 12 -24.13 -6.86 -12.55
C PRO A 12 -23.43 -7.28 -11.24
N THR A 13 -22.73 -8.43 -11.20
CA THR A 13 -22.11 -8.94 -9.96
C THR A 13 -21.10 -7.95 -9.36
N LEU A 14 -20.28 -7.31 -10.20
CA LEU A 14 -19.35 -6.27 -9.75
C LEU A 14 -20.02 -4.90 -9.88
N SER A 15 -20.21 -4.22 -8.74
CA SER A 15 -20.82 -2.88 -8.71
C SER A 15 -19.80 -1.74 -8.80
N ARG A 16 -18.61 -1.91 -8.21
CA ARG A 16 -17.46 -0.99 -8.26
C ARG A 16 -16.16 -1.76 -8.10
N PHE A 17 -15.04 -1.18 -8.54
CA PHE A 17 -13.69 -1.71 -8.33
C PHE A 17 -12.70 -0.57 -8.07
N SER A 18 -11.53 -0.89 -7.52
CA SER A 18 -10.39 0.01 -7.38
C SER A 18 -9.11 -0.72 -7.77
N THR A 19 -8.16 0.02 -8.33
CA THR A 19 -6.82 -0.45 -8.70
C THR A 19 -5.72 0.24 -7.90
N GLY A 20 -6.07 0.90 -6.79
CA GLY A 20 -5.14 1.61 -5.91
C GLY A 20 -5.60 3.04 -5.62
N PHE A 21 -4.75 4.02 -5.93
CA PHE A 21 -5.03 5.44 -5.75
C PHE A 21 -6.20 5.95 -6.61
N ASN A 22 -6.91 6.98 -6.12
CA ASN A 22 -7.99 7.68 -6.83
C ASN A 22 -7.44 8.86 -7.65
N LEU A 23 -6.45 8.61 -8.51
CA LEU A 23 -5.70 9.64 -9.24
C LEU A 23 -5.73 9.42 -10.75
N VAL A 24 -5.71 10.52 -11.51
CA VAL A 24 -5.44 10.47 -12.96
C VAL A 24 -3.97 10.17 -13.22
N GLY A 25 -3.67 9.60 -14.39
CA GLY A 25 -2.35 9.07 -14.73
C GLY A 25 -1.16 9.99 -14.40
N SER A 26 -1.11 11.21 -14.94
CA SER A 26 0.04 12.10 -14.74
C SER A 26 0.17 12.61 -13.29
N VAL A 27 -0.91 12.60 -12.50
CA VAL A 27 -0.86 12.88 -11.05
C VAL A 27 -0.32 11.66 -10.28
N LEU A 28 -0.72 10.45 -10.69
CA LEU A 28 -0.16 9.21 -10.14
C LEU A 28 1.36 9.15 -10.37
N ASP A 29 1.87 9.59 -11.52
CA ASP A 29 3.32 9.66 -11.78
C ASP A 29 4.07 10.46 -10.69
N GLN A 30 3.46 11.55 -10.19
CA GLN A 30 4.05 12.35 -9.10
C GLN A 30 4.12 11.55 -7.79
N VAL A 31 3.07 10.78 -7.48
CA VAL A 31 3.01 9.94 -6.28
C VAL A 31 3.95 8.74 -6.40
N LEU A 32 4.10 8.16 -7.59
CA LEU A 32 5.06 7.08 -7.84
C LEU A 32 6.50 7.51 -7.54
N ASP A 33 6.86 8.75 -7.89
CA ASP A 33 8.17 9.32 -7.54
C ASP A 33 8.35 9.53 -6.02
N TYR A 34 7.26 9.72 -5.28
CA TYR A 34 7.32 9.87 -3.82
C TYR A 34 7.54 8.53 -3.10
N VAL A 35 7.12 7.41 -3.69
CA VAL A 35 7.28 6.07 -3.09
C VAL A 35 8.78 5.70 -3.01
N PRO A 36 9.29 5.26 -1.85
CA PRO A 36 10.64 4.71 -1.74
C PRO A 36 10.71 3.29 -2.31
N TRP A 37 11.79 2.99 -3.02
CA TRP A 37 12.13 1.63 -3.37
C TRP A 37 12.54 0.86 -2.11
N ILE A 38 11.83 -0.22 -1.81
CA ILE A 38 11.99 -0.96 -0.55
C ILE A 38 13.40 -1.53 -0.34
N GLY A 39 14.15 -1.82 -1.41
CA GLY A 39 15.48 -2.45 -1.32
C GLY A 39 16.54 -1.60 -0.62
N ASN A 40 16.44 -0.26 -0.68
CA ASN A 40 17.40 0.64 -0.06
C ASN A 40 16.78 1.90 0.60
N GLY A 41 15.47 2.13 0.42
CA GLY A 41 14.74 3.25 0.99
C GLY A 41 14.82 4.58 0.23
N TYR A 42 15.59 4.67 -0.87
CA TYR A 42 15.61 5.85 -1.75
C TYR A 42 14.34 5.91 -2.61
N ARG A 43 13.85 7.13 -2.86
CA ARG A 43 12.64 7.39 -3.65
C ARG A 43 12.91 7.24 -5.14
N TYR A 44 11.92 6.76 -5.90
CA TYR A 44 11.99 6.74 -7.36
C TYR A 44 12.17 8.13 -7.96
N GLY A 45 11.66 9.17 -7.29
CA GLY A 45 11.87 10.56 -7.66
C GLY A 45 13.28 11.08 -7.36
N ASN A 46 14.14 10.28 -6.72
CA ASN A 46 15.50 10.67 -6.31
C ASN A 46 15.57 12.03 -5.60
N ASN A 47 14.52 12.37 -4.85
CA ASN A 47 14.32 13.66 -4.16
C ASN A 47 14.37 14.89 -5.08
N HIS A 48 14.02 14.72 -6.36
CA HIS A 48 13.87 15.79 -7.34
C HIS A 48 12.98 16.91 -6.81
N ARG A 49 13.39 18.16 -7.00
CA ARG A 49 12.70 19.35 -6.47
C ARG A 49 11.59 19.86 -7.40
N GLY A 50 11.18 19.08 -8.40
CA GLY A 50 10.13 19.44 -9.34
C GLY A 50 10.53 20.69 -10.12
N VAL A 51 9.62 21.67 -10.19
CA VAL A 51 9.85 22.95 -10.88
C VAL A 51 11.03 23.76 -10.30
N ASP A 52 11.38 23.54 -9.04
CA ASP A 52 12.46 24.25 -8.34
C ASP A 52 13.84 23.56 -8.52
N ASP A 53 13.93 22.48 -9.31
CA ASP A 53 15.18 21.76 -9.57
C ASP A 53 16.00 22.37 -10.74
N ILE A 54 17.28 22.00 -10.86
CA ILE A 54 18.21 22.51 -11.89
C ILE A 54 18.20 21.68 -13.19
N THR A 55 17.26 20.76 -13.33
CA THR A 55 17.03 19.95 -14.54
C THR A 55 16.19 20.66 -15.61
N ALA A 56 15.88 21.94 -15.37
CA ALA A 56 15.17 22.85 -16.25
C ALA A 56 15.87 24.22 -16.32
N PRO A 57 15.67 25.00 -17.39
CA PRO A 57 16.20 26.36 -17.49
C PRO A 57 15.56 27.25 -16.43
N GLN A 58 16.39 27.91 -15.63
CA GLN A 58 15.93 28.86 -14.61
C GLN A 58 15.63 30.20 -15.29
N THR A 59 14.35 30.50 -15.52
CA THR A 59 13.93 31.85 -15.94
C THR A 59 13.82 32.74 -14.72
N SER A 60 14.43 33.93 -14.75
CA SER A 60 14.53 34.91 -13.65
C SER A 60 13.18 35.46 -13.11
N ALA A 61 12.05 34.94 -13.58
CA ALA A 61 10.70 35.33 -13.18
C ALA A 61 9.91 34.05 -12.81
N GLY A 62 9.81 33.76 -11.50
CA GLY A 62 8.96 32.66 -11.02
C GLY A 62 9.51 31.81 -9.88
N SER A 63 10.58 32.19 -9.20
CA SER A 63 11.00 31.52 -7.96
C SER A 63 10.01 31.87 -6.85
N SER A 64 8.99 31.02 -6.64
CA SER A 64 7.92 31.24 -5.65
C SER A 64 8.06 30.39 -4.39
N SER A 65 9.20 29.74 -4.15
CA SER A 65 9.46 29.09 -2.86
C SER A 65 10.77 29.60 -2.28
N GLY A 66 10.70 30.21 -1.09
CA GLY A 66 11.87 30.65 -0.32
C GLY A 66 12.69 29.49 0.25
N ILE A 67 12.86 28.40 -0.52
CA ILE A 67 13.62 27.21 -0.15
C ILE A 67 14.97 27.29 -0.87
N SER A 68 16.05 27.09 -0.12
CA SER A 68 17.41 27.45 -0.51
C SER A 68 17.82 26.90 -1.89
N THR A 69 18.48 27.75 -2.68
CA THR A 69 19.07 27.52 -4.00
C THR A 69 20.28 26.57 -4.00
N ASN A 70 20.39 25.70 -3.00
CA ASN A 70 21.57 24.88 -2.77
C ASN A 70 21.37 23.43 -3.27
N THR A 71 21.15 23.28 -4.57
CA THR A 71 21.05 22.01 -5.33
C THR A 71 22.43 21.39 -5.64
N SER A 72 23.44 21.68 -4.81
CA SER A 72 24.80 21.15 -5.00
C SER A 72 24.86 19.62 -4.88
N GLY A 73 25.68 19.03 -5.76
CA GLY A 73 25.72 17.61 -6.12
C GLY A 73 25.75 16.65 -4.92
N SER A 74 24.87 15.64 -5.02
CA SER A 74 24.60 14.50 -4.11
C SER A 74 23.18 14.49 -3.53
N ARG A 75 22.41 15.58 -3.61
CA ARG A 75 21.14 15.77 -2.86
C ARG A 75 19.85 15.60 -3.67
N SER A 76 19.95 15.63 -4.99
CA SER A 76 18.86 15.48 -5.96
C SER A 76 19.41 14.79 -7.21
N PHE A 77 18.53 14.10 -7.95
CA PHE A 77 18.76 13.61 -9.30
C PHE A 77 17.44 13.69 -10.08
N LEU A 78 17.47 13.44 -11.39
CA LEU A 78 16.24 13.36 -12.18
C LEU A 78 15.26 12.31 -11.59
N PRO A 79 13.94 12.55 -11.67
CA PRO A 79 12.93 11.61 -11.21
C PRO A 79 12.73 10.47 -12.21
N THR A 80 12.20 9.34 -11.75
CA THR A 80 11.94 8.18 -12.60
C THR A 80 10.64 8.34 -13.40
N PHE A 81 9.60 8.93 -12.82
CA PHE A 81 8.27 8.94 -13.42
C PHE A 81 7.76 10.32 -13.83
N SER A 82 8.12 11.41 -13.16
CA SER A 82 7.61 12.76 -13.42
C SER A 82 8.35 13.45 -14.56
N ASN A 83 7.64 14.34 -15.27
CA ASN A 83 8.23 15.28 -16.21
C ASN A 83 8.30 16.72 -15.63
N ILE A 84 7.69 16.98 -14.47
CA ILE A 84 7.59 18.34 -13.92
C ILE A 84 8.98 18.83 -13.53
N GLY A 85 9.41 19.96 -14.12
CA GLY A 85 10.77 20.49 -13.92
C GLY A 85 11.87 19.75 -14.67
N VAL A 86 11.53 18.86 -15.62
CA VAL A 86 12.48 18.09 -16.41
C VAL A 86 12.41 18.52 -17.89
N GLY A 87 13.54 18.95 -18.44
CA GLY A 87 13.61 19.49 -19.80
C GLY A 87 13.11 20.93 -19.83
N LEU A 88 12.26 21.27 -20.79
CA LEU A 88 11.75 22.63 -20.99
C LEU A 88 10.23 22.69 -20.86
N LYS A 89 9.75 23.83 -20.37
CA LYS A 89 8.32 24.14 -20.27
C LYS A 89 7.88 24.82 -21.56
N ALA A 90 7.22 24.06 -22.44
CA ALA A 90 6.82 24.48 -23.77
C ALA A 90 5.36 24.97 -23.79
N ASN A 91 5.11 26.07 -24.51
CA ASN A 91 3.75 26.46 -24.90
C ASN A 91 3.36 25.69 -26.17
N VAL A 92 2.46 24.72 -26.02
CA VAL A 92 2.13 23.75 -27.09
C VAL A 92 1.00 24.22 -28.03
N GLN A 93 0.64 25.50 -28.03
CA GLN A 93 -0.41 26.05 -28.90
C GLN A 93 -0.18 25.75 -30.39
N ALA A 94 1.09 25.69 -30.83
CA ALA A 94 1.45 25.50 -32.24
C ALA A 94 1.56 24.02 -32.66
N THR A 95 1.41 23.06 -31.73
CA THR A 95 1.61 21.63 -32.00
C THR A 95 0.33 20.99 -32.53
N LEU A 96 0.41 20.18 -33.59
CA LEU A 96 -0.73 19.51 -34.22
C LEU A 96 -1.88 20.47 -34.63
N GLY A 97 -1.64 21.29 -35.66
CA GLY A 97 -2.67 22.00 -36.43
C GLY A 97 -3.40 23.16 -35.73
N GLY A 98 -3.19 23.41 -34.44
CA GLY A 98 -3.70 24.58 -33.72
C GLY A 98 -5.23 24.73 -33.66
N SER A 99 -6.00 23.79 -34.23
CA SER A 99 -7.46 23.89 -34.39
C SER A 99 -8.23 22.88 -33.54
N GLN A 100 -9.27 23.42 -32.93
CA GLN A 100 -10.15 22.93 -31.88
C GLN A 100 -10.92 21.65 -32.23
N THR A 101 -10.85 20.61 -31.40
CA THR A 101 -11.98 19.65 -31.30
C THR A 101 -12.97 20.16 -30.25
N MET A 102 -13.89 21.02 -30.69
CA MET A 102 -15.16 21.25 -30.00
C MET A 102 -15.96 19.94 -30.03
N ILE A 103 -16.05 19.24 -28.91
CA ILE A 103 -17.10 18.23 -28.75
C ILE A 103 -18.41 19.01 -28.61
N THR A 104 -19.25 18.93 -29.63
CA THR A 104 -20.59 19.50 -29.65
C THR A 104 -21.43 18.75 -28.61
N GLY A 105 -21.74 19.38 -27.47
CA GLY A 105 -22.67 18.80 -26.49
C GLY A 105 -22.53 19.27 -25.05
N GLY A 106 -23.06 20.47 -24.76
CA GLY A 106 -23.74 20.81 -23.50
C GLY A 106 -23.05 20.53 -22.16
N SER A 107 -22.00 21.29 -21.82
CA SER A 107 -21.67 21.72 -20.43
C SER A 107 -20.50 22.71 -20.48
N PRO A 108 -20.53 23.86 -19.78
CA PRO A 108 -19.39 24.75 -19.70
C PRO A 108 -18.35 24.12 -18.76
N ARG A 109 -17.39 23.39 -19.32
CA ARG A 109 -16.20 22.97 -18.57
C ARG A 109 -15.19 24.11 -18.59
N ARG A 110 -14.59 24.41 -17.43
CA ARG A 110 -13.30 25.13 -17.35
C ARG A 110 -12.24 24.27 -18.02
N THR A 111 -12.19 24.27 -19.34
CA THR A 111 -10.99 23.88 -20.08
C THR A 111 -9.90 24.87 -19.67
N LEU A 112 -8.74 24.37 -19.24
CA LEU A 112 -7.50 25.17 -19.19
C LEU A 112 -7.49 26.06 -20.42
N ASP A 113 -7.29 27.36 -20.26
CA ASP A 113 -7.23 28.30 -21.38
C ASP A 113 -6.22 27.76 -22.41
N GLN A 114 -6.75 27.21 -23.50
CA GLN A 114 -6.00 26.45 -24.50
C GLN A 114 -5.01 27.34 -25.26
N ALA A 115 -5.15 28.67 -25.16
CA ALA A 115 -4.23 29.63 -25.74
C ALA A 115 -2.83 29.59 -25.09
N ASN A 116 -2.67 29.00 -23.89
CA ASN A 116 -1.41 28.99 -23.15
C ASN A 116 -1.16 27.66 -22.40
N LEU A 117 -1.46 26.51 -23.00
CA LEU A 117 -1.17 25.22 -22.36
C LEU A 117 0.35 25.04 -22.21
N GLN A 118 0.84 25.16 -20.98
CA GLN A 118 2.24 24.99 -20.64
C GLN A 118 2.51 23.56 -20.18
N LEU A 119 3.36 22.84 -20.92
CA LEU A 119 3.70 21.45 -20.63
C LEU A 119 5.22 21.27 -20.53
N TRP A 120 5.65 20.46 -19.59
CA TRP A 120 7.03 20.02 -19.50
C TRP A 120 7.31 18.90 -20.51
N THR A 121 8.37 19.04 -21.30
CA THR A 121 8.76 18.01 -22.28
C THR A 121 9.10 16.68 -21.64
N GLY A 122 9.69 16.69 -20.44
CA GLY A 122 10.40 15.55 -19.89
C GLY A 122 11.78 15.36 -20.52
N ALA A 123 12.46 14.30 -20.10
CA ALA A 123 13.75 13.87 -20.61
C ALA A 123 13.65 13.32 -22.04
N GLY A 124 14.70 13.46 -22.84
CA GLY A 124 14.68 13.03 -24.25
C GLY A 124 14.05 14.06 -25.19
N TRP A 125 14.15 15.35 -24.86
CA TRP A 125 13.53 16.41 -25.66
C TRP A 125 14.25 16.60 -27.00
N ARG A 126 13.48 17.00 -28.02
CA ARG A 126 13.94 17.16 -29.41
C ARG A 126 13.45 18.44 -30.07
N ASN A 127 13.27 19.49 -29.28
CA ASN A 127 12.93 20.83 -29.75
C ASN A 127 13.94 21.32 -30.78
N ASP A 128 13.47 22.02 -31.81
CA ASP A 128 14.37 22.72 -32.73
C ASP A 128 14.96 23.96 -32.07
N LYS A 129 16.18 24.34 -32.45
CA LYS A 129 16.67 25.68 -32.19
C LYS A 129 15.92 26.66 -33.10
N ALA A 130 15.37 27.74 -32.53
CA ALA A 130 14.74 28.77 -33.33
C ALA A 130 15.74 29.40 -34.31
N SER A 131 15.26 29.89 -35.45
CA SER A 131 16.10 30.54 -36.47
C SER A 131 16.81 31.81 -35.95
N SER A 132 16.37 32.35 -34.81
CA SER A 132 17.01 33.45 -34.08
C SER A 132 18.27 33.03 -33.31
N GLY A 133 18.55 31.74 -33.17
CA GLY A 133 19.70 31.18 -32.44
C GLY A 133 19.62 31.31 -30.91
N GLN A 134 18.62 32.02 -30.37
CA GLN A 134 18.56 32.40 -28.95
C GLN A 134 17.60 31.51 -28.14
N SER A 135 16.34 31.37 -28.57
CA SER A 135 15.34 30.49 -27.90
C SER A 135 15.27 29.12 -28.56
N ASP A 136 14.94 28.08 -27.80
CA ASP A 136 14.44 26.83 -28.36
C ASP A 136 12.98 27.02 -28.78
N GLU A 137 12.55 26.34 -29.84
CA GLU A 137 11.16 26.29 -30.27
C GLU A 137 10.32 25.45 -29.30
N ASN A 138 9.00 25.68 -29.24
CA ASN A 138 8.09 24.87 -28.42
C ASN A 138 7.69 23.52 -29.06
N HIS A 139 8.27 23.18 -30.22
CA HIS A 139 7.88 22.04 -31.06
C HIS A 139 9.09 21.50 -31.83
N THR A 140 8.88 20.38 -32.53
CA THR A 140 9.78 19.86 -33.57
C THR A 140 9.12 20.02 -34.92
N LYS A 141 9.81 20.60 -35.90
CA LYS A 141 9.35 20.73 -37.28
C LYS A 141 9.36 19.37 -37.96
N PHE A 142 8.32 19.11 -38.75
CA PHE A 142 8.22 17.90 -39.57
C PHE A 142 9.45 17.67 -40.44
N THR A 143 9.99 18.74 -41.03
CA THR A 143 11.20 18.69 -41.85
C THR A 143 12.42 18.18 -41.07
N SER A 144 12.62 18.62 -39.83
CA SER A 144 13.69 18.11 -38.96
C SER A 144 13.50 16.62 -38.65
N ALA A 145 12.26 16.22 -38.36
CA ALA A 145 11.94 14.86 -37.92
C ALA A 145 11.90 13.80 -39.05
N THR A 146 11.65 14.18 -40.30
CA THR A 146 11.42 13.23 -41.42
C THR A 146 12.40 13.37 -42.58
N GLY A 147 13.39 14.26 -42.46
CA GLY A 147 14.43 14.44 -43.48
C GLY A 147 15.19 13.15 -43.80
N MET A 148 15.66 13.04 -45.05
CA MET A 148 16.54 11.96 -45.53
C MET A 148 18.00 12.14 -45.11
N ASP A 149 18.26 13.00 -44.12
CA ASP A 149 19.60 13.23 -43.58
C ASP A 149 20.21 11.90 -43.13
N GLN A 150 21.45 11.63 -43.53
CA GLN A 150 22.09 10.35 -43.26
C GLN A 150 22.49 10.24 -41.78
N GLN A 151 21.92 9.26 -41.06
CA GLN A 151 22.45 8.78 -39.78
C GLN A 151 23.33 7.55 -40.02
N GLY A 152 24.66 7.74 -40.04
CA GLY A 152 25.65 6.65 -40.04
C GLY A 152 26.05 6.07 -41.41
N GLN A 153 26.94 5.05 -41.38
CA GLN A 153 27.63 4.47 -42.55
C GLN A 153 26.72 3.69 -43.53
N SER A 154 25.49 3.34 -43.15
CA SER A 154 24.58 2.48 -43.94
C SER A 154 23.60 3.22 -44.85
N GLY A 155 23.68 4.55 -44.97
CA GLY A 155 22.96 5.31 -46.02
C GLY A 155 21.42 5.29 -45.99
N THR A 156 20.77 4.87 -44.90
CA THR A 156 19.29 4.88 -44.75
C THR A 156 18.86 5.70 -43.53
N SER A 157 17.89 6.61 -43.70
CA SER A 157 17.39 7.52 -42.64
C SER A 157 16.46 6.81 -41.65
N ALA A 158 16.63 7.07 -40.35
CA ALA A 158 15.69 6.60 -39.31
C ALA A 158 14.37 7.40 -39.31
N GLY A 159 14.41 8.67 -39.75
CA GLY A 159 13.22 9.53 -39.84
C GLY A 159 12.29 9.20 -41.00
N ASN A 160 12.78 8.46 -42.00
CA ASN A 160 12.00 8.05 -43.18
C ASN A 160 12.50 6.73 -43.81
N PRO A 161 12.38 5.59 -43.10
CA PRO A 161 12.93 4.31 -43.56
C PRO A 161 12.23 3.76 -44.81
N ASP A 162 10.93 4.05 -44.97
CA ASP A 162 10.10 3.61 -46.10
C ASP A 162 10.11 4.60 -47.28
N SER A 163 10.92 5.66 -47.20
CA SER A 163 11.07 6.67 -48.25
C SER A 163 9.74 7.34 -48.67
N LEU A 164 8.86 7.61 -47.71
CA LEU A 164 7.62 8.36 -47.93
C LEU A 164 7.92 9.78 -48.40
N LYS A 165 7.01 10.34 -49.21
CA LYS A 165 7.07 11.72 -49.67
C LYS A 165 5.96 12.53 -49.01
N GLN A 166 6.10 13.84 -49.06
CA GLN A 166 5.05 14.75 -48.62
C GLN A 166 3.92 14.77 -49.66
N ASP A 167 2.71 14.41 -49.21
CA ASP A 167 1.49 14.46 -50.00
C ASP A 167 0.73 15.76 -49.69
N ASN A 168 0.04 16.27 -50.71
CA ASN A 168 -0.82 17.44 -50.62
C ASN A 168 -2.25 17.06 -50.98
N ILE A 169 -3.23 17.67 -50.32
CA ILE A 169 -4.64 17.60 -50.71
C ILE A 169 -5.00 18.86 -51.45
N SER A 170 -5.53 18.71 -52.66
CA SER A 170 -6.20 19.78 -53.39
C SER A 170 -7.71 19.63 -53.26
N LYS A 171 -8.40 20.76 -53.04
CA LYS A 171 -9.86 20.82 -53.00
C LYS A 171 -10.35 21.46 -54.29
N SER A 172 -11.06 20.68 -55.12
CA SER A 172 -11.84 21.20 -56.25
C SER A 172 -13.30 20.77 -56.10
N GLY A 173 -14.19 21.74 -55.82
CA GLY A 173 -15.59 21.44 -55.48
C GLY A 173 -15.75 20.63 -54.18
N ASP A 174 -16.62 19.61 -54.20
CA ASP A 174 -16.90 18.69 -53.08
C ASP A 174 -15.94 17.49 -52.99
N SER A 175 -15.03 17.34 -53.97
CA SER A 175 -14.06 16.23 -54.01
C SER A 175 -12.68 16.62 -53.48
N LEU A 176 -12.08 15.72 -52.70
CA LEU A 176 -10.69 15.79 -52.23
C LEU A 176 -9.83 14.86 -53.09
N THR A 177 -8.73 15.38 -53.65
CA THR A 177 -7.77 14.58 -54.42
C THR A 177 -6.36 14.73 -53.85
N THR A 178 -5.66 13.61 -53.65
CA THR A 178 -4.26 13.58 -53.20
C THR A 178 -3.33 13.80 -54.39
N GLN A 179 -2.35 14.69 -54.25
CA GLN A 179 -1.34 14.99 -55.27
C GLN A 179 0.06 14.99 -54.67
N ASP A 180 1.04 14.51 -55.44
CA ASP A 180 2.47 14.67 -55.13
C ASP A 180 2.81 16.18 -55.08
N GLY A 181 3.65 16.59 -54.13
CA GLY A 181 3.90 18.00 -53.73
C GLY A 181 4.43 19.01 -54.77
N ASN A 182 4.37 18.71 -56.08
CA ASN A 182 4.81 19.59 -57.17
C ASN A 182 3.66 20.37 -57.86
N ALA A 183 2.41 20.26 -57.40
CA ALA A 183 1.26 20.91 -58.04
C ALA A 183 0.91 22.29 -57.40
N ILE A 184 0.48 23.24 -58.25
CA ILE A 184 0.57 24.70 -58.02
C ILE A 184 -0.68 25.33 -57.37
N ASP A 185 -1.78 24.59 -57.13
CA ASP A 185 -3.08 25.18 -56.74
C ASP A 185 -3.49 24.87 -55.29
N GLN A 186 -3.64 25.92 -54.45
CA GLN A 186 -4.17 25.91 -53.06
C GLN A 186 -4.20 24.54 -52.37
N GLN A 187 -3.02 24.11 -51.88
CA GLN A 187 -2.79 22.78 -51.32
C GLN A 187 -2.50 22.86 -49.82
N GLU A 188 -3.22 22.09 -49.02
CA GLU A 188 -2.86 21.81 -47.63
C GLU A 188 -2.08 20.49 -47.57
N ALA A 189 -0.95 20.48 -46.87
CA ALA A 189 -0.17 19.26 -46.66
C ALA A 189 -0.98 18.26 -45.83
N THR A 190 -0.86 16.97 -46.15
CA THR A 190 -1.54 15.91 -45.36
C THR A 190 -0.89 15.69 -44.00
N ASN A 191 0.39 16.00 -43.86
CA ASN A 191 1.14 15.91 -42.61
C ASN A 191 1.02 17.19 -41.77
N TYR A 192 1.19 17.03 -40.46
CA TYR A 192 1.36 18.19 -39.57
C TYR A 192 2.73 18.85 -39.78
N THR A 193 2.77 20.18 -39.68
CA THR A 193 4.02 20.96 -39.74
C THR A 193 4.81 20.90 -38.43
N ASN A 194 4.11 20.98 -37.29
CA ASN A 194 4.69 21.10 -35.97
C ASN A 194 4.30 19.89 -35.12
N LEU A 195 5.29 19.10 -34.72
CA LEU A 195 5.15 17.86 -33.96
C LEU A 195 5.54 18.06 -32.50
N PRO A 196 4.98 17.27 -31.56
CA PRO A 196 5.39 17.29 -30.17
C PRO A 196 6.89 17.00 -30.00
N PRO A 197 7.60 17.78 -29.15
CA PRO A 197 9.05 17.74 -29.06
C PRO A 197 9.58 16.65 -28.11
N ASN A 198 8.83 15.57 -27.90
CA ASN A 198 9.31 14.35 -27.25
C ASN A 198 8.50 13.15 -27.75
N LEU A 199 9.17 12.04 -28.03
CA LEU A 199 8.56 10.75 -28.38
C LEU A 199 9.23 9.56 -27.66
N THR A 200 10.06 9.85 -26.66
CA THR A 200 10.77 8.84 -25.85
C THR A 200 9.81 8.19 -24.84
N PRO A 201 10.23 7.15 -24.10
CA PRO A 201 9.37 6.50 -23.10
C PRO A 201 8.78 7.42 -22.03
N THR A 202 9.37 8.61 -21.82
CA THR A 202 8.89 9.59 -20.83
C THR A 202 7.80 10.53 -21.36
N ALA A 203 7.50 10.50 -22.67
CA ALA A 203 6.57 11.42 -23.31
C ALA A 203 5.14 11.31 -22.75
N ASP A 204 4.59 12.44 -22.30
CA ASP A 204 3.23 12.59 -21.76
C ASP A 204 2.57 13.86 -22.32
N TRP A 205 1.90 13.72 -23.46
CA TRP A 205 1.31 14.83 -24.20
C TRP A 205 -0.22 14.75 -24.16
N PRO A 206 -0.90 15.39 -23.19
CA PRO A 206 -2.36 15.37 -23.12
C PRO A 206 -3.05 15.98 -24.34
N ASN A 207 -2.34 16.81 -25.13
CA ASN A 207 -2.79 17.38 -26.39
C ASN A 207 -2.45 16.51 -27.62
N ALA A 208 -1.70 15.42 -27.46
CA ALA A 208 -1.19 14.61 -28.57
C ALA A 208 -1.06 13.12 -28.17
N LEU A 209 -2.18 12.39 -28.14
CA LEU A 209 -2.20 10.97 -27.81
C LEU A 209 -1.22 10.15 -28.68
N SER A 210 -1.13 10.46 -29.98
CA SER A 210 -0.25 9.76 -30.93
C SER A 210 1.25 9.89 -30.65
N PHE A 211 1.65 10.83 -29.79
CA PHE A 211 3.04 11.04 -29.37
C PHE A 211 3.25 10.71 -27.88
N THR A 212 2.22 10.22 -27.20
CA THR A 212 2.25 9.90 -25.77
C THR A 212 2.60 8.44 -25.55
N ASN A 213 3.65 8.19 -24.77
CA ASN A 213 4.07 6.84 -24.39
C ASN A 213 3.58 6.43 -23.01
N LYS A 214 3.54 7.38 -22.05
CA LYS A 214 2.98 7.11 -20.72
C LYS A 214 1.50 6.83 -20.80
N ASN A 215 1.05 5.75 -20.17
CA ASN A 215 -0.35 5.33 -20.22
C ASN A 215 -0.79 4.63 -18.93
N ASN A 216 -2.10 4.60 -18.67
CA ASN A 216 -2.63 4.11 -17.40
C ASN A 216 -2.43 2.61 -17.19
N ALA A 217 -2.44 1.81 -18.26
CA ALA A 217 -2.19 0.37 -18.16
C ALA A 217 -0.76 0.10 -17.65
N GLN A 218 0.21 0.87 -18.13
CA GLN A 218 1.59 0.81 -17.65
C GLN A 218 1.72 1.35 -16.23
N ARG A 219 1.09 2.48 -15.90
CA ARG A 219 1.13 3.06 -14.55
C ARG A 219 0.60 2.13 -13.47
N ALA A 220 -0.48 1.39 -13.75
CA ALA A 220 -1.02 0.40 -12.81
C ALA A 220 0.00 -0.71 -12.52
N GLN A 221 0.72 -1.19 -13.54
CA GLN A 221 1.79 -2.16 -13.37
C GLN A 221 3.01 -1.57 -12.67
N LEU A 222 3.43 -0.35 -13.03
CA LEU A 222 4.54 0.35 -12.39
C LEU A 222 4.28 0.61 -10.91
N PHE A 223 3.02 0.88 -10.52
CA PHE A 223 2.64 0.99 -9.12
C PHE A 223 2.86 -0.33 -8.37
N LEU A 224 2.26 -1.42 -8.85
CA LEU A 224 2.41 -2.75 -8.22
C LEU A 224 3.88 -3.19 -8.16
N ARG A 225 4.60 -3.07 -9.28
CA ARG A 225 6.02 -3.45 -9.39
C ARG A 225 6.94 -2.51 -8.61
N GLY A 226 6.54 -1.26 -8.44
CA GLY A 226 7.23 -0.27 -7.61
C GLY A 226 7.19 -0.63 -6.13
N LEU A 227 6.03 -1.08 -5.63
CA LEU A 227 5.90 -1.60 -4.26
C LEU A 227 6.71 -2.88 -4.05
N LEU A 228 6.60 -3.84 -4.97
CA LEU A 228 7.39 -5.08 -4.93
C LEU A 228 8.90 -4.83 -5.14
N GLY A 229 9.25 -3.65 -5.64
CA GLY A 229 10.62 -3.22 -5.91
C GLY A 229 11.31 -4.00 -7.02
N SER A 230 10.55 -4.53 -7.98
CA SER A 230 11.03 -5.45 -9.02
C SER A 230 10.91 -4.89 -10.44
N ILE A 231 10.77 -3.57 -10.63
CA ILE A 231 10.78 -2.93 -11.96
C ILE A 231 12.14 -3.23 -12.65
N PRO A 232 12.16 -3.81 -13.86
CA PRO A 232 13.41 -4.06 -14.57
C PRO A 232 14.13 -2.77 -14.98
N VAL A 233 15.46 -2.81 -15.02
CA VAL A 233 16.32 -1.70 -15.43
C VAL A 233 17.25 -2.15 -16.56
N LEU A 234 17.41 -1.31 -17.60
CA LEU A 234 18.29 -1.60 -18.74
C LEU A 234 19.73 -1.22 -18.40
N VAL A 235 20.65 -2.15 -18.63
CA VAL A 235 22.08 -1.98 -18.29
C VAL A 235 22.99 -2.48 -19.42
N ASN A 236 24.15 -1.85 -19.56
CA ASN A 236 25.25 -2.30 -20.44
C ASN A 236 26.63 -2.23 -19.76
N ARG A 237 26.65 -2.01 -18.45
CA ARG A 237 27.82 -2.08 -17.57
C ARG A 237 27.51 -3.01 -16.41
N SER A 238 28.29 -4.07 -16.25
CA SER A 238 28.09 -5.13 -15.26
C SER A 238 28.62 -4.77 -13.86
N GLY A 239 29.45 -3.74 -13.76
CA GLY A 239 30.12 -3.39 -12.51
C GLY A 239 31.26 -4.34 -12.14
N SER A 240 31.79 -5.12 -13.10
CA SER A 240 33.12 -5.71 -12.98
C SER A 240 34.20 -4.65 -13.24
N ASP A 241 35.43 -4.89 -12.81
CA ASP A 241 36.50 -3.87 -12.81
C ASP A 241 36.80 -3.31 -14.22
N SER A 242 36.65 -4.13 -15.26
CA SER A 242 36.82 -3.75 -16.67
C SER A 242 35.56 -3.19 -17.32
N ASN A 243 34.39 -3.32 -16.67
CA ASN A 243 33.09 -2.95 -17.23
C ASN A 243 32.20 -2.21 -16.21
N LYS A 244 32.80 -1.22 -15.54
CA LYS A 244 32.17 -0.43 -14.48
C LYS A 244 31.56 0.87 -15.00
N PHE A 245 30.39 1.22 -14.50
CA PHE A 245 29.78 2.54 -14.66
C PHE A 245 30.25 3.47 -13.54
N GLN A 246 30.67 4.68 -13.89
CA GLN A 246 31.19 5.67 -12.94
C GLN A 246 30.25 6.88 -12.85
N ALA A 247 30.29 7.60 -11.72
CA ALA A 247 29.51 8.83 -11.54
C ALA A 247 29.79 9.87 -12.65
N THR A 248 31.03 9.92 -13.17
CA THR A 248 31.45 10.81 -14.26
C THR A 248 30.82 10.47 -15.61
N ASP A 249 30.33 9.25 -15.80
CA ASP A 249 29.63 8.84 -17.01
C ASP A 249 28.21 9.42 -17.09
N GLN A 250 27.68 9.95 -15.97
CA GLN A 250 26.32 10.48 -15.85
C GLN A 250 26.31 11.99 -15.61
N LYS A 251 25.45 12.71 -16.33
CA LYS A 251 25.10 14.12 -16.08
C LYS A 251 23.59 14.27 -15.93
N TRP A 252 23.17 15.35 -15.28
CA TRP A 252 21.75 15.58 -14.98
C TRP A 252 21.33 17.04 -14.94
N SER A 253 22.24 17.97 -14.64
CA SER A 253 21.98 19.41 -14.70
C SER A 253 21.53 19.84 -16.10
N TYR A 254 20.57 20.75 -16.20
CA TYR A 254 20.08 21.24 -17.49
C TYR A 254 21.21 21.82 -18.36
N THR A 255 22.17 22.54 -17.77
CA THR A 255 23.32 23.10 -18.49
C THR A 255 24.14 22.03 -19.18
N ASP A 256 24.42 20.91 -18.50
CA ASP A 256 25.16 19.80 -19.09
C ASP A 256 24.35 19.12 -20.20
N LEU A 257 23.05 18.88 -19.94
CA LEU A 257 22.18 18.13 -20.84
C LEU A 257 21.70 18.91 -22.07
N HIS A 258 21.56 20.23 -21.94
CA HIS A 258 21.27 21.11 -23.08
C HIS A 258 22.47 21.17 -24.03
N SER A 259 23.70 21.11 -23.51
CA SER A 259 24.92 21.04 -24.34
C SER A 259 25.11 19.67 -24.98
N ASP A 260 24.92 18.58 -24.24
CA ASP A 260 25.06 17.21 -24.73
C ASP A 260 24.11 16.25 -24.01
N GLN A 261 22.97 16.00 -24.64
CA GLN A 261 21.92 15.15 -24.07
C GLN A 261 22.30 13.65 -24.04
N THR A 262 23.40 13.24 -24.68
CA THR A 262 23.88 11.85 -24.58
C THR A 262 24.43 11.54 -23.19
N LYS A 263 24.89 12.55 -22.45
CA LYS A 263 25.36 12.41 -21.05
C LYS A 263 24.25 12.13 -20.04
N LEU A 264 22.98 12.25 -20.46
CA LEU A 264 21.83 11.78 -19.68
C LEU A 264 21.79 10.25 -19.59
N ASN A 265 22.37 9.53 -20.56
CA ASN A 265 22.25 8.09 -20.69
C ASN A 265 20.80 7.56 -20.78
N LEU A 266 19.90 8.28 -21.46
CA LEU A 266 18.57 7.77 -21.80
C LEU A 266 18.68 6.79 -22.98
N PRO A 267 18.31 5.50 -22.82
CA PRO A 267 18.44 4.53 -23.91
C PRO A 267 17.48 4.79 -25.07
N ALA A 268 16.21 5.13 -24.77
CA ALA A 268 15.10 5.26 -25.72
C ALA A 268 14.88 4.03 -26.63
N TYR A 269 15.39 2.86 -26.21
CA TYR A 269 15.22 1.55 -26.82
C TYR A 269 15.61 0.44 -25.82
N GLY A 270 14.68 -0.49 -25.56
CA GLY A 270 14.90 -1.67 -24.73
C GLY A 270 14.56 -1.52 -23.25
N GLU A 271 14.43 -0.31 -22.72
CA GLU A 271 13.99 -0.06 -21.35
C GLU A 271 12.48 -0.28 -21.14
N VAL A 272 12.06 -0.30 -19.89
CA VAL A 272 10.64 -0.32 -19.52
C VAL A 272 9.98 0.99 -19.97
N ASN A 273 8.86 0.91 -20.68
CA ASN A 273 8.11 2.09 -21.11
C ASN A 273 7.54 2.87 -19.92
N GLY A 274 7.40 4.19 -20.08
CA GLY A 274 6.73 5.08 -19.14
C GLY A 274 7.59 5.62 -17.99
N LEU A 275 8.92 5.37 -18.02
CA LEU A 275 9.86 5.80 -17.00
C LEU A 275 11.20 6.27 -17.60
N LEU A 276 12.02 6.93 -16.77
CA LEU A 276 13.38 7.35 -17.11
C LEU A 276 14.41 6.34 -16.56
N ASN A 277 14.95 5.49 -17.43
CA ASN A 277 15.91 4.44 -17.06
C ASN A 277 17.13 4.93 -16.24
N PRO A 278 17.87 6.00 -16.60
CA PRO A 278 19.01 6.47 -15.80
C PRO A 278 18.62 6.95 -14.39
N ALA A 279 17.39 7.44 -14.20
CA ALA A 279 16.89 7.76 -12.87
C ALA A 279 16.61 6.51 -12.03
N LEU A 280 16.08 5.45 -12.66
CA LEU A 280 15.90 4.15 -12.01
C LEU A 280 17.23 3.47 -11.67
N VAL A 281 18.22 3.56 -12.57
CA VAL A 281 19.62 3.14 -12.32
C VAL A 281 20.17 3.86 -11.08
N GLU A 282 19.96 5.17 -10.98
CA GLU A 282 20.38 5.93 -9.79
C GLU A 282 19.62 5.47 -8.55
N THR A 283 18.29 5.31 -8.60
CA THR A 283 17.51 4.81 -7.45
C THR A 283 18.06 3.47 -6.93
N TYR A 284 18.35 2.52 -7.81
CA TYR A 284 18.83 1.18 -7.44
C TYR A 284 20.31 1.15 -7.02
N PHE A 285 21.19 1.74 -7.81
CA PHE A 285 22.65 1.51 -7.70
C PHE A 285 23.44 2.71 -7.17
N GLY A 286 22.86 3.90 -7.18
CA GLY A 286 23.44 5.08 -6.54
C GLY A 286 24.83 5.47 -7.01
N ASN A 287 25.10 5.32 -8.30
CA ASN A 287 26.41 5.59 -8.86
C ASN A 287 26.84 7.04 -8.60
N THR A 288 25.92 8.01 -8.74
CA THR A 288 26.21 9.42 -8.50
C THR A 288 26.33 9.74 -7.01
N ARG A 289 25.38 9.29 -6.17
CA ARG A 289 25.43 9.57 -4.72
C ARG A 289 26.63 8.95 -4.01
N ALA A 290 27.01 7.72 -4.36
CA ALA A 290 28.12 7.04 -3.72
C ALA A 290 29.48 7.58 -4.16
N GLY A 291 29.60 8.02 -5.43
CA GLY A 291 30.82 8.64 -5.96
C GLY A 291 31.16 10.01 -5.35
N GLY A 292 30.25 10.62 -4.58
CA GLY A 292 30.45 11.90 -3.89
C GLY A 292 31.02 11.79 -2.46
N SER A 293 31.25 10.57 -1.94
CA SER A 293 31.78 10.35 -0.59
C SER A 293 33.26 9.98 -0.61
N GLY A 294 34.07 10.65 0.23
CA GLY A 294 35.46 10.24 0.49
C GLY A 294 35.61 9.13 1.54
N SER A 295 34.50 8.62 2.09
CA SER A 295 34.49 7.54 3.09
C SER A 295 34.51 6.16 2.44
N ASN A 296 35.35 5.26 2.96
CA ASN A 296 35.40 3.84 2.56
C ASN A 296 34.11 3.04 2.87
N THR A 297 33.13 3.64 3.57
CA THR A 297 31.88 2.97 3.98
C THR A 297 30.77 2.98 2.92
N THR A 298 30.91 3.78 1.86
CA THR A 298 29.95 3.82 0.75
C THR A 298 30.62 3.39 -0.54
N SER A 299 30.21 2.27 -1.12
CA SER A 299 30.68 1.81 -2.42
C SER A 299 29.50 1.62 -3.38
N SER A 300 29.63 2.07 -4.63
CA SER A 300 28.64 1.72 -5.66
C SER A 300 28.98 0.36 -6.27
N PRO A 301 27.97 -0.48 -6.59
CA PRO A 301 28.18 -1.69 -7.38
C PRO A 301 28.67 -1.39 -8.80
N GLY A 302 28.55 -0.15 -9.30
CA GLY A 302 29.05 0.26 -10.61
C GLY A 302 28.29 -0.36 -11.79
N ILE A 303 27.03 -0.75 -11.57
CA ILE A 303 26.12 -1.23 -12.61
C ILE A 303 25.40 -0.02 -13.22
N GLY A 304 25.24 0.00 -14.55
CA GLY A 304 24.53 1.09 -15.20
C GLY A 304 24.39 0.93 -16.71
N PHE A 305 23.85 1.97 -17.35
CA PHE A 305 23.78 2.09 -18.80
C PHE A 305 24.55 3.35 -19.22
N LYS A 306 25.47 3.20 -20.16
CA LYS A 306 26.21 4.31 -20.78
C LYS A 306 25.94 4.34 -22.27
N ILE A 307 25.63 5.51 -22.83
CA ILE A 307 25.47 5.67 -24.29
C ILE A 307 26.77 5.24 -24.99
N PRO A 308 26.70 4.41 -26.05
CA PRO A 308 27.88 3.93 -26.75
C PRO A 308 28.62 5.09 -27.42
N GLU A 309 29.95 5.09 -27.29
CA GLU A 309 30.81 6.12 -27.86
C GLU A 309 31.48 5.62 -29.16
N GLN A 310 31.87 6.56 -30.02
CA GLN A 310 32.57 6.32 -31.29
C GLN A 310 31.72 5.50 -32.30
N ASN A 311 32.19 4.29 -32.63
CA ASN A 311 31.57 3.34 -33.55
C ASN A 311 31.27 2.01 -32.84
N ASN A 312 31.19 2.01 -31.51
CA ASN A 312 30.92 0.81 -30.73
C ASN A 312 29.42 0.53 -30.64
N ASP A 313 29.07 -0.75 -30.55
CA ASP A 313 27.70 -1.18 -30.29
C ASP A 313 27.42 -1.20 -28.78
N SER A 314 26.24 -0.71 -28.39
CA SER A 314 25.70 -0.96 -27.06
C SER A 314 24.95 -2.28 -27.08
N LYS A 315 25.48 -3.28 -26.34
CA LYS A 315 24.80 -4.56 -26.09
C LYS A 315 24.22 -4.51 -24.68
N ALA A 316 22.94 -4.19 -24.56
CA ALA A 316 22.26 -4.00 -23.29
C ALA A 316 21.29 -5.14 -22.98
N THR A 317 20.96 -5.33 -21.71
CA THR A 317 19.88 -6.23 -21.28
C THR A 317 19.14 -5.64 -20.10
N LEU A 318 17.84 -5.97 -19.99
CA LEU A 318 17.09 -5.71 -18.77
C LEU A 318 17.56 -6.66 -17.67
N ILE A 319 17.63 -6.17 -16.43
CA ILE A 319 17.85 -6.96 -15.21
C ILE A 319 16.88 -6.50 -14.12
N THR A 320 16.64 -7.32 -13.11
CA THR A 320 15.96 -6.91 -11.87
C THR A 320 16.99 -6.75 -10.74
N PRO A 321 16.74 -5.91 -9.72
CA PRO A 321 17.73 -5.62 -8.68
C PRO A 321 17.99 -6.78 -7.69
N GLY A 322 17.31 -7.92 -7.84
CA GLY A 322 17.52 -9.11 -6.99
C GLY A 322 16.59 -9.24 -5.77
N LEU A 323 15.53 -8.42 -5.68
CA LEU A 323 14.44 -8.66 -4.73
C LEU A 323 13.56 -9.83 -5.19
N ALA A 324 13.09 -10.63 -4.23
CA ALA A 324 12.33 -11.86 -4.50
C ALA A 324 10.82 -11.75 -4.23
N TRP A 325 10.30 -10.54 -3.98
CA TRP A 325 8.85 -10.31 -3.83
C TRP A 325 8.11 -10.53 -5.14
N THR A 326 6.94 -11.16 -5.07
CA THR A 326 6.10 -11.51 -6.23
C THR A 326 4.73 -10.83 -6.14
N PRO A 327 4.01 -10.64 -7.27
CA PRO A 327 2.64 -10.12 -7.23
C PRO A 327 1.62 -11.08 -6.61
N GLN A 328 2.03 -12.30 -6.25
CA GLN A 328 1.20 -13.27 -5.51
C GLN A 328 1.40 -13.18 -3.99
N ASP A 329 2.35 -12.36 -3.53
CA ASP A 329 2.66 -12.13 -2.12
C ASP A 329 1.58 -11.24 -1.47
N VAL A 330 0.37 -11.79 -1.34
CA VAL A 330 -0.84 -11.09 -0.90
C VAL A 330 -1.32 -11.70 0.41
N GLY A 331 -1.34 -10.89 1.47
CA GLY A 331 -1.79 -11.26 2.81
C GLY A 331 -3.31 -11.34 2.92
N ASN A 332 -3.78 -11.78 4.09
CA ASN A 332 -5.21 -11.82 4.37
C ASN A 332 -5.81 -10.40 4.42
N LEU A 333 -7.07 -10.28 3.98
CA LEU A 333 -7.82 -9.02 4.02
C LEU A 333 -8.23 -8.69 5.47
N VAL A 334 -8.02 -7.45 5.88
CA VAL A 334 -8.45 -6.93 7.19
C VAL A 334 -9.29 -5.67 7.02
N VAL A 335 -10.18 -5.37 7.98
CA VAL A 335 -11.16 -4.28 7.89
C VAL A 335 -11.05 -3.38 9.11
N SER A 336 -10.95 -2.06 8.90
CA SER A 336 -10.96 -1.06 9.96
C SER A 336 -11.90 0.10 9.59
N GLY A 337 -13.04 0.19 10.27
CA GLY A 337 -14.07 1.18 9.94
C GLY A 337 -14.59 1.02 8.50
N THR A 338 -14.28 1.99 7.63
CA THR A 338 -14.66 1.97 6.20
C THR A 338 -13.48 1.67 5.27
N THR A 339 -12.34 1.27 5.82
CA THR A 339 -11.13 0.93 5.08
C THR A 339 -10.92 -0.58 5.06
N VAL A 340 -10.22 -1.04 4.02
CA VAL A 340 -9.76 -2.43 3.92
C VAL A 340 -8.26 -2.44 3.63
N SER A 341 -7.54 -3.36 4.25
CA SER A 341 -6.09 -3.46 4.12
C SER A 341 -5.64 -4.88 3.88
N PHE A 342 -4.49 -5.02 3.22
CA PHE A 342 -3.78 -6.29 3.11
C PHE A 342 -2.29 -6.02 2.93
N GLN A 343 -1.48 -6.97 3.38
CA GLN A 343 -0.04 -6.96 3.13
C GLN A 343 0.22 -7.33 1.66
N LEU A 344 1.02 -6.55 0.95
CA LEU A 344 1.44 -6.79 -0.44
C LEU A 344 2.97 -6.74 -0.51
N GLY A 345 3.60 -7.91 -0.55
CA GLY A 345 5.03 -8.05 -0.30
C GLY A 345 5.44 -7.31 0.98
N GLY A 346 6.48 -6.48 0.92
CA GLY A 346 6.94 -5.68 2.06
C GLY A 346 6.13 -4.41 2.38
N TRP A 347 4.95 -4.21 1.79
CA TRP A 347 4.10 -3.04 2.00
C TRP A 347 2.71 -3.39 2.55
N LEU A 348 2.31 -2.79 3.66
CA LEU A 348 0.91 -2.80 4.10
C LEU A 348 0.14 -1.74 3.31
N VAL A 349 -0.80 -2.17 2.48
CA VAL A 349 -1.64 -1.31 1.63
C VAL A 349 -3.03 -1.18 2.25
N THR A 350 -3.49 0.04 2.48
CA THR A 350 -4.82 0.33 3.02
C THR A 350 -5.62 1.18 2.04
N PHE A 351 -6.78 0.69 1.62
CA PHE A 351 -7.74 1.41 0.77
C PHE A 351 -8.63 2.29 1.64
N THR A 352 -8.29 3.58 1.73
CA THR A 352 -8.99 4.54 2.59
C THR A 352 -10.25 5.09 1.94
N ASP A 353 -10.30 5.15 0.61
CA ASP A 353 -11.36 5.84 -0.15
C ASP A 353 -11.94 4.95 -1.25
N PHE A 354 -12.33 3.73 -0.88
CA PHE A 354 -13.07 2.82 -1.77
C PHE A 354 -14.50 2.58 -1.29
N VAL A 355 -14.70 2.13 -0.04
CA VAL A 355 -16.04 1.84 0.49
C VAL A 355 -16.88 3.13 0.59
N LYS A 356 -16.31 4.17 1.22
CA LYS A 356 -16.90 5.51 1.34
C LYS A 356 -15.89 6.58 0.86
N PRO A 357 -15.79 6.82 -0.47
CA PRO A 357 -14.75 7.70 -1.02
C PRO A 357 -14.99 9.17 -0.65
N ARG A 358 -13.92 9.86 -0.23
CA ARG A 358 -13.91 11.31 0.03
C ARG A 358 -13.24 12.03 -1.13
N ALA A 359 -13.83 13.14 -1.57
CA ALA A 359 -13.25 13.95 -2.64
C ALA A 359 -11.93 14.62 -2.20
N GLY A 360 -10.95 14.69 -3.10
CA GLY A 360 -9.67 15.33 -2.83
C GLY A 360 -8.68 14.48 -2.03
N TYR A 361 -9.00 13.21 -1.70
CA TYR A 361 -8.05 12.30 -1.04
C TYR A 361 -7.33 11.40 -2.04
N LEU A 362 -6.06 11.07 -1.77
CA LEU A 362 -5.25 10.14 -2.57
C LEU A 362 -5.90 8.75 -2.66
N GLY A 363 -6.46 8.26 -1.56
CA GLY A 363 -7.25 7.03 -1.48
C GLY A 363 -6.50 5.77 -1.07
N LEU A 364 -5.19 5.84 -0.85
CA LEU A 364 -4.40 4.78 -0.23
C LEU A 364 -3.53 5.32 0.91
N GLN A 365 -3.22 4.42 1.85
CA GLN A 365 -2.05 4.52 2.74
C GLN A 365 -1.10 3.34 2.49
N LEU A 366 0.20 3.61 2.53
CA LEU A 366 1.28 2.65 2.26
C LEU A 366 2.29 2.69 3.40
N THR A 367 2.45 1.56 4.11
CA THR A 367 3.45 1.40 5.18
C THR A 367 4.43 0.29 4.82
N GLY A 368 5.66 0.66 4.46
CA GLY A 368 6.69 -0.27 3.99
C GLY A 368 7.70 -0.69 5.06
N LEU A 369 8.28 -1.89 4.93
CA LEU A 369 9.43 -2.31 5.73
C LEU A 369 10.62 -1.36 5.51
N ASP A 370 11.46 -1.22 6.53
CA ASP A 370 12.55 -0.26 6.57
C ASP A 370 13.94 -0.88 6.30
N ALA A 371 14.51 -0.65 5.12
CA ALA A 371 15.84 -1.16 4.75
C ALA A 371 17.01 -0.55 5.56
N SER A 372 16.84 0.58 6.27
CA SER A 372 17.92 1.07 7.15
C SER A 372 18.10 0.18 8.37
N ASP A 373 17.03 -0.43 8.88
CA ASP A 373 17.11 -1.40 9.98
C ASP A 373 17.62 -2.76 9.47
N ALA A 374 18.61 -3.33 10.15
CA ALA A 374 19.26 -4.57 9.70
C ALA A 374 18.32 -5.78 9.69
N THR A 375 17.39 -5.87 10.64
CA THR A 375 16.44 -6.98 10.76
C THR A 375 15.43 -6.92 9.61
N GLN A 376 14.84 -5.75 9.39
CA GLN A 376 13.92 -5.52 8.28
C GLN A 376 14.61 -5.66 6.92
N ARG A 377 15.86 -5.18 6.77
CA ARG A 377 16.65 -5.36 5.54
C ARG A 377 16.93 -6.83 5.22
N ALA A 378 17.19 -7.66 6.24
CA ALA A 378 17.38 -9.09 6.04
C ALA A 378 16.11 -9.75 5.46
N LEU A 379 14.93 -9.39 5.98
CA LEU A 379 13.63 -9.82 5.44
C LEU A 379 13.40 -9.30 4.02
N ILE A 380 13.61 -8.00 3.78
CA ILE A 380 13.43 -7.36 2.45
C ILE A 380 14.24 -8.08 1.37
N TRP A 381 15.47 -8.46 1.70
CA TRP A 381 16.40 -9.14 0.79
C TRP A 381 16.42 -10.66 0.95
N ALA A 382 15.48 -11.26 1.67
CA ALA A 382 15.41 -12.71 1.77
C ALA A 382 15.13 -13.33 0.40
N PRO A 383 15.68 -14.52 0.08
CA PRO A 383 15.39 -15.20 -1.20
C PRO A 383 13.96 -15.76 -1.23
N ARG A 384 13.34 -15.99 -0.06
CA ARG A 384 11.94 -16.43 0.09
C ARG A 384 11.19 -15.52 1.08
N PRO A 385 11.00 -14.23 0.77
CA PRO A 385 10.57 -13.24 1.75
C PRO A 385 9.13 -13.47 2.21
N TRP A 386 8.24 -13.95 1.33
CA TRP A 386 6.85 -14.22 1.70
C TRP A 386 6.67 -15.44 2.60
N ALA A 387 7.64 -16.38 2.61
CA ALA A 387 7.61 -17.52 3.54
C ALA A 387 7.71 -17.09 5.01
N ALA A 388 8.14 -15.86 5.28
CA ALA A 388 8.17 -15.25 6.61
C ALA A 388 6.80 -14.71 7.07
N PHE A 389 5.84 -14.45 6.18
CA PHE A 389 4.60 -13.79 6.57
C PHE A 389 3.71 -14.70 7.45
N ARG A 390 3.18 -14.18 8.56
CA ARG A 390 2.32 -14.92 9.52
C ARG A 390 0.93 -14.30 9.71
N GLY A 391 0.52 -13.41 8.80
CA GLY A 391 -0.82 -12.82 8.80
C GLY A 391 -0.88 -11.41 9.38
N SER A 392 -1.99 -10.75 9.10
CA SER A 392 -2.31 -9.39 9.55
C SER A 392 -3.63 -9.34 10.30
N TRP A 393 -3.80 -8.40 11.23
CA TRP A 393 -5.07 -8.10 11.88
C TRP A 393 -5.19 -6.63 12.29
N VAL A 394 -6.41 -6.20 12.59
CA VAL A 394 -6.66 -4.87 13.16
C VAL A 394 -6.66 -4.98 14.69
N ASN A 395 -5.88 -4.12 15.35
CA ASN A 395 -5.86 -4.02 16.80
C ASN A 395 -7.00 -3.14 17.32
N ARG A 396 -7.16 -3.05 18.64
CA ARG A 396 -8.27 -2.32 19.30
C ARG A 396 -8.28 -0.82 18.97
N LEU A 397 -7.11 -0.25 18.67
CA LEU A 397 -6.97 1.15 18.24
C LEU A 397 -7.26 1.37 16.75
N GLY A 398 -7.71 0.34 16.02
CA GLY A 398 -8.01 0.41 14.60
C GLY A 398 -6.79 0.42 13.69
N ARG A 399 -5.59 0.15 14.22
CA ARG A 399 -4.32 0.07 13.48
C ARG A 399 -4.09 -1.36 12.98
N VAL A 400 -3.42 -1.53 11.85
CA VAL A 400 -3.13 -2.86 11.30
C VAL A 400 -1.77 -3.34 11.78
N GLU A 401 -1.74 -4.57 12.27
CA GLU A 401 -0.56 -5.29 12.73
C GLU A 401 -0.27 -6.46 11.79
N SER A 402 1.01 -6.72 11.50
CA SER A 402 1.47 -7.89 10.73
C SER A 402 2.65 -8.55 11.45
N VAL A 403 2.75 -9.88 11.37
CA VAL A 403 3.86 -10.65 11.97
C VAL A 403 4.69 -11.34 10.90
N TRP A 404 5.99 -11.41 11.15
CA TRP A 404 6.99 -12.01 10.29
C TRP A 404 7.91 -12.93 11.09
N ASP A 405 8.06 -14.16 10.62
CA ASP A 405 8.98 -15.15 11.15
C ASP A 405 10.31 -15.12 10.38
N LEU A 406 11.42 -14.97 11.11
CA LEU A 406 12.74 -14.73 10.54
C LEU A 406 13.65 -15.96 10.58
N LYS A 407 13.25 -17.08 11.20
CA LYS A 407 14.10 -18.29 11.26
C LYS A 407 14.50 -18.76 9.86
N GLY A 408 13.57 -18.74 8.91
CA GLY A 408 13.82 -19.08 7.51
C GLY A 408 14.72 -18.07 6.79
N VAL A 409 14.61 -16.78 7.14
CA VAL A 409 15.47 -15.71 6.59
C VAL A 409 16.92 -15.94 7.00
N TRP A 410 17.16 -16.26 8.27
CA TRP A 410 18.51 -16.53 8.78
C TRP A 410 19.09 -17.84 8.24
N ALA A 411 18.28 -18.89 8.13
CA ALA A 411 18.69 -20.16 7.52
C ALA A 411 19.11 -19.99 6.05
N ASP A 412 18.28 -19.29 5.26
CA ASP A 412 18.57 -19.01 3.85
C ASP A 412 19.77 -18.05 3.68
N GLN A 413 20.04 -17.18 4.66
CA GLN A 413 21.22 -16.32 4.64
C GLN A 413 22.51 -17.10 4.96
N ALA A 414 22.42 -18.17 5.76
CA ALA A 414 23.57 -19.01 6.12
C ALA A 414 24.02 -19.92 4.97
N GLN A 415 23.12 -20.24 4.02
CA GLN A 415 23.41 -21.08 2.85
C GLN A 415 23.37 -20.24 1.57
N SER A 416 24.52 -20.01 0.93
CA SER A 416 24.62 -19.21 -0.31
C SER A 416 24.92 -20.11 -1.52
N ASP A 417 23.89 -20.69 -2.12
CA ASP A 417 24.01 -21.60 -3.28
C ASP A 417 24.54 -20.92 -4.55
N SER A 418 24.37 -19.60 -4.67
CA SER A 418 24.80 -18.81 -5.84
C SER A 418 26.16 -18.15 -5.65
N GLN A 419 26.89 -18.46 -4.58
CA GLN A 419 28.21 -17.90 -4.30
C GLN A 419 29.19 -18.25 -5.43
N GLY A 420 29.54 -17.26 -6.25
CA GLY A 420 30.46 -17.45 -7.40
C GLY A 420 29.86 -18.25 -8.57
N SER A 421 28.55 -18.44 -8.62
CA SER A 421 27.88 -19.13 -9.74
C SER A 421 27.97 -18.32 -11.04
N THR A 422 28.31 -18.99 -12.14
CA THR A 422 28.30 -18.44 -13.51
C THR A 422 27.42 -19.26 -14.46
N THR A 423 26.52 -20.09 -13.89
CA THR A 423 25.67 -21.03 -14.63
C THR A 423 24.78 -20.30 -15.65
N THR A 424 24.22 -19.15 -15.30
CA THR A 424 23.36 -18.37 -16.22
C THR A 424 24.12 -17.91 -17.45
N ALA A 425 25.35 -17.40 -17.25
CA ALA A 425 26.21 -17.00 -18.35
C ALA A 425 26.59 -18.19 -19.26
N THR A 426 27.10 -19.27 -18.65
CA THR A 426 27.76 -20.40 -19.34
C THR A 426 26.81 -21.48 -19.87
N ARG A 427 25.65 -21.68 -19.23
CA ARG A 427 24.69 -22.75 -19.57
C ARG A 427 23.39 -22.26 -20.19
N ASN A 428 23.19 -20.94 -20.29
CA ASN A 428 21.96 -20.36 -20.82
C ASN A 428 20.69 -20.85 -20.10
N ALA A 429 20.78 -20.98 -18.78
CA ALA A 429 19.69 -21.39 -17.90
C ALA A 429 19.34 -20.24 -16.94
N LEU A 430 18.10 -20.20 -16.46
CA LEU A 430 17.69 -19.29 -15.39
C LEU A 430 17.78 -20.00 -14.04
N PRO A 431 18.16 -19.28 -12.96
CA PRO A 431 18.06 -19.82 -11.61
C PRO A 431 16.59 -19.91 -11.17
N GLU A 432 16.32 -20.70 -10.14
CA GLU A 432 15.01 -20.77 -9.46
C GLU A 432 14.79 -19.55 -8.55
N HIS A 433 14.97 -18.34 -9.11
CA HIS A 433 14.63 -17.09 -8.46
C HIS A 433 13.28 -16.60 -9.03
N PRO A 434 12.29 -16.20 -8.19
CA PRO A 434 10.94 -15.91 -8.68
C PRO A 434 10.87 -14.74 -9.67
N ASN A 435 11.85 -13.83 -9.63
CA ASN A 435 11.99 -12.72 -10.58
C ASN A 435 13.09 -12.93 -11.63
N ALA A 436 13.57 -14.16 -11.85
CA ALA A 436 14.41 -14.49 -13.00
C ALA A 436 13.56 -14.50 -14.27
N LEU A 437 13.90 -13.62 -15.23
CA LEU A 437 13.14 -13.44 -16.46
C LEU A 437 14.09 -13.62 -17.65
N ALA A 438 13.59 -14.25 -18.72
CA ALA A 438 14.34 -14.54 -19.94
C ALA A 438 14.50 -13.29 -20.84
N PHE A 439 15.08 -12.22 -20.28
CA PHE A 439 15.37 -11.00 -21.04
C PHE A 439 16.36 -11.29 -22.17
N GLN A 440 16.15 -10.58 -23.28
CA GLN A 440 16.97 -10.69 -24.49
C GLN A 440 17.92 -9.49 -24.60
N VAL A 441 18.98 -9.65 -25.39
CA VAL A 441 19.87 -8.54 -25.71
C VAL A 441 19.16 -7.49 -26.58
N SER A 442 19.35 -6.22 -26.25
CA SER A 442 18.97 -5.06 -27.07
C SER A 442 20.24 -4.41 -27.59
N VAL A 443 20.38 -4.32 -28.91
CA VAL A 443 21.61 -3.86 -29.57
C VAL A 443 21.34 -2.58 -30.35
N VAL A 444 22.09 -1.52 -30.04
CA VAL A 444 22.00 -0.22 -30.70
C VAL A 444 23.41 0.28 -31.04
N GLU A 445 23.61 0.71 -32.27
CA GLU A 445 24.86 1.30 -32.75
C GLU A 445 25.03 2.73 -32.23
N ALA A 446 26.26 3.18 -31.97
CA ALA A 446 26.54 4.57 -31.59
C ALA A 446 26.02 5.61 -32.60
N SER A 447 25.90 5.26 -33.88
CA SER A 447 25.34 6.14 -34.91
C SER A 447 23.88 6.50 -34.68
N ALA A 448 23.09 5.67 -34.00
CA ALA A 448 21.68 5.95 -33.73
C ALA A 448 21.50 7.11 -32.72
N TYR A 449 22.51 7.37 -31.89
CA TYR A 449 22.54 8.49 -30.93
C TYR A 449 23.25 9.73 -31.48
N LYS A 450 23.59 9.75 -32.79
CA LYS A 450 24.11 10.95 -33.43
C LYS A 450 22.94 11.77 -34.01
N PRO A 451 22.86 13.08 -33.73
CA PRO A 451 21.85 13.93 -34.35
C PRO A 451 22.13 14.10 -35.86
N ASN A 452 21.22 14.78 -36.58
CA ASN A 452 21.42 15.07 -38.01
C ASN A 452 22.76 15.81 -38.23
N THR A 453 23.58 15.29 -39.15
CA THR A 453 24.77 15.99 -39.65
C THR A 453 24.46 16.65 -40.98
N SER A 454 24.54 17.98 -41.01
CA SER A 454 24.26 18.80 -42.19
C SER A 454 25.25 18.54 -43.33
N SER A 455 24.77 17.93 -44.41
CA SER A 455 25.49 17.86 -45.69
C SER A 455 24.52 18.19 -46.85
N GLY A 456 24.19 19.48 -47.00
CA GLY A 456 23.33 19.97 -48.09
C GLY A 456 22.51 21.21 -47.71
N GLN A 457 21.95 21.90 -48.72
CA GLN A 457 21.32 23.25 -48.68
C GLN A 457 20.09 23.44 -47.75
N THR A 458 19.71 22.47 -46.92
CA THR A 458 18.64 22.59 -45.92
C THR A 458 19.23 22.43 -44.53
N GLN A 459 19.45 23.55 -43.84
CA GLN A 459 20.00 23.57 -42.47
C GLN A 459 18.96 23.07 -41.46
N SER A 460 19.10 21.84 -40.97
CA SER A 460 18.41 21.39 -39.75
C SER A 460 19.05 22.07 -38.54
N THR A 461 18.26 22.78 -37.74
CA THR A 461 18.71 23.47 -36.51
C THR A 461 18.56 22.58 -35.27
N ASN A 462 18.49 21.26 -35.45
CA ASN A 462 18.23 20.29 -34.38
C ASN A 462 19.45 19.38 -34.13
N SER A 463 20.01 19.46 -32.92
CA SER A 463 21.13 18.63 -32.48
C SER A 463 20.74 17.56 -31.46
N SER A 464 19.44 17.25 -31.31
CA SER A 464 18.99 16.26 -30.33
C SER A 464 19.29 14.83 -30.80
N PRO A 465 19.92 13.98 -29.95
CA PRO A 465 20.10 12.57 -30.25
C PRO A 465 18.79 11.77 -30.23
N TYR A 466 17.68 12.35 -29.74
CA TYR A 466 16.35 11.74 -29.67
C TYR A 466 15.37 12.36 -30.67
N LEU A 467 15.87 13.04 -31.70
CA LEU A 467 15.07 13.58 -32.79
C LEU A 467 14.23 12.49 -33.48
N HIS A 468 14.90 11.36 -33.76
CA HIS A 468 14.32 10.20 -34.42
C HIS A 468 14.05 9.08 -33.40
N LEU A 469 13.20 8.13 -33.79
CA LEU A 469 13.12 6.86 -33.08
C LEU A 469 14.49 6.16 -33.14
N VAL A 470 14.98 5.66 -32.01
CA VAL A 470 16.27 4.98 -31.94
C VAL A 470 16.20 3.69 -32.76
N LYS A 471 16.94 3.66 -33.87
CA LYS A 471 17.00 2.53 -34.79
C LYS A 471 17.90 1.43 -34.22
N PRO A 472 17.39 0.21 -33.94
CA PRO A 472 18.22 -0.88 -33.44
C PRO A 472 19.04 -1.56 -34.53
N LYS A 473 20.08 -2.28 -34.11
CA LYS A 473 20.83 -3.20 -34.96
C LYS A 473 20.14 -4.56 -35.01
N LYS A 474 20.15 -5.20 -36.17
CA LYS A 474 19.73 -6.60 -36.29
C LYS A 474 20.67 -7.47 -35.44
N VAL A 475 20.11 -8.16 -34.44
CA VAL A 475 20.88 -9.03 -33.54
C VAL A 475 21.36 -10.28 -34.26
N THR A 476 22.65 -10.54 -34.18
CA THR A 476 23.31 -11.74 -34.72
C THR A 476 24.13 -12.45 -33.63
N GLN A 477 24.73 -13.60 -33.94
CA GLN A 477 25.50 -14.38 -32.97
C GLN A 477 26.72 -13.62 -32.39
N SER A 478 27.31 -12.69 -33.15
CA SER A 478 28.42 -11.84 -32.67
C SER A 478 27.98 -10.76 -31.69
N ASP A 479 26.67 -10.47 -31.62
CA ASP A 479 26.10 -9.42 -30.77
C ASP A 479 25.68 -9.92 -29.38
N LYS A 480 26.18 -11.08 -28.97
CA LYS A 480 25.91 -11.66 -27.65
C LYS A 480 26.43 -10.76 -26.53
N LEU A 481 25.72 -10.80 -25.39
CA LEU A 481 26.19 -10.19 -24.14
C LEU A 481 27.53 -10.77 -23.73
N ASP A 482 28.35 -9.95 -23.08
CA ASP A 482 29.53 -10.43 -22.36
C ASP A 482 29.08 -11.25 -21.14
N ASP A 483 29.84 -12.28 -20.78
CA ASP A 483 29.44 -13.26 -19.77
C ASP A 483 29.13 -12.61 -18.41
N ASP A 484 29.92 -11.61 -17.98
CA ASP A 484 29.68 -10.84 -16.75
C ASP A 484 28.32 -10.14 -16.75
N LEU A 485 27.92 -9.55 -17.88
CA LEU A 485 26.65 -8.86 -18.02
C LEU A 485 25.49 -9.85 -18.14
N LYS A 486 25.69 -10.96 -18.86
CA LYS A 486 24.72 -12.05 -18.94
C LYS A 486 24.49 -12.71 -17.57
N ASN A 487 25.51 -12.79 -16.73
CA ASN A 487 25.38 -13.38 -15.40
C ASN A 487 24.44 -12.57 -14.49
N LEU A 488 24.25 -11.28 -14.74
CA LEU A 488 23.29 -10.45 -14.00
C LEU A 488 21.82 -10.77 -14.33
N LEU A 489 21.54 -11.62 -15.33
CA LEU A 489 20.22 -12.20 -15.54
C LEU A 489 19.85 -13.20 -14.44
N ASP A 490 20.82 -13.70 -13.65
CA ASP A 490 20.56 -14.29 -12.34
C ASP A 490 20.44 -13.15 -11.31
N PRO A 491 19.22 -12.89 -10.79
CA PRO A 491 19.02 -11.79 -9.86
C PRO A 491 19.80 -11.95 -8.54
N ASN A 492 20.25 -13.16 -8.18
CA ASN A 492 21.11 -13.38 -7.02
C ASN A 492 22.50 -12.74 -7.18
N GLN A 493 23.01 -12.61 -8.41
CA GLN A 493 24.29 -11.92 -8.68
C GLN A 493 24.17 -10.41 -8.43
N VAL A 494 23.03 -9.83 -8.85
CA VAL A 494 22.73 -8.41 -8.60
C VAL A 494 22.52 -8.16 -7.10
N ARG A 495 21.73 -9.03 -6.44
CA ARG A 495 21.54 -9.05 -4.98
C ARG A 495 22.87 -9.10 -4.25
N THR A 496 23.81 -9.92 -4.71
CA THR A 496 25.14 -10.06 -4.07
C THR A 496 25.93 -8.75 -4.16
N LYS A 497 25.99 -8.11 -5.34
CA LYS A 497 26.66 -6.81 -5.52
C LYS A 497 26.03 -5.69 -4.67
N LEU A 498 24.69 -5.65 -4.55
CA LEU A 498 23.99 -4.67 -3.70
C LEU A 498 24.18 -4.95 -2.20
N ARG A 499 24.11 -6.21 -1.76
CA ARG A 499 24.34 -6.53 -0.34
C ARG A 499 25.78 -6.24 0.09
N GLN A 500 26.76 -6.40 -0.82
CA GLN A 500 28.13 -5.97 -0.59
C GLN A 500 28.25 -4.43 -0.42
N SER A 501 27.43 -3.65 -1.12
CA SER A 501 27.45 -2.19 -0.99
C SER A 501 26.86 -1.69 0.32
N PHE A 502 25.98 -2.44 0.98
CA PHE A 502 25.38 -2.03 2.26
C PHE A 502 26.35 -2.05 3.45
N GLY A 503 27.53 -2.65 3.30
CA GLY A 503 28.56 -2.71 4.34
C GLY A 503 28.38 -3.83 5.38
N THR A 504 29.38 -3.99 6.24
CA THR A 504 29.51 -5.07 7.23
C THR A 504 28.59 -4.92 8.45
N ASP A 505 28.12 -6.05 8.96
CA ASP A 505 27.19 -6.17 10.08
C ASP A 505 27.91 -6.01 11.43
N HIS A 506 27.49 -5.05 12.26
CA HIS A 506 27.96 -4.86 13.64
C HIS A 506 26.93 -5.43 14.64
N SER A 507 26.49 -6.67 14.39
CA SER A 507 25.42 -7.32 15.15
C SER A 507 25.76 -7.47 16.63
N THR A 508 24.86 -6.99 17.50
CA THR A 508 24.85 -7.30 18.94
C THR A 508 23.89 -8.47 19.15
N GLN A 509 24.42 -9.68 19.32
CA GLN A 509 23.64 -10.91 19.52
C GLN A 509 22.85 -10.88 20.85
N PRO A 510 21.72 -11.61 20.98
CA PRO A 510 21.12 -12.53 20.01
C PRO A 510 20.30 -11.85 18.89
N GLN A 511 20.30 -12.44 17.70
CA GLN A 511 19.49 -11.96 16.56
C GLN A 511 17.98 -12.18 16.78
N PRO A 512 17.12 -11.21 16.42
CA PRO A 512 15.66 -11.37 16.48
C PRO A 512 15.17 -12.55 15.63
N GLN A 513 14.24 -13.34 16.16
CA GLN A 513 13.67 -14.50 15.45
C GLN A 513 12.30 -14.21 14.84
N SER A 514 11.60 -13.17 15.30
CA SER A 514 10.40 -12.66 14.63
C SER A 514 10.28 -11.14 14.74
N LEU A 515 9.38 -10.58 13.94
CA LEU A 515 9.13 -9.13 13.83
C LEU A 515 7.62 -8.89 13.78
N LYS A 516 7.12 -8.00 14.64
CA LYS A 516 5.75 -7.47 14.58
C LYS A 516 5.78 -6.02 14.11
N THR A 517 4.99 -5.70 13.09
CA THR A 517 4.91 -4.37 12.50
C THR A 517 3.52 -3.78 12.69
N THR A 518 3.42 -2.49 13.01
CA THR A 518 2.13 -1.80 13.20
C THR A 518 2.05 -0.54 12.35
N THR A 519 0.97 -0.32 11.59
CA THR A 519 0.77 0.93 10.83
C THR A 519 0.80 2.14 11.76
N PRO A 520 1.42 3.28 11.42
CA PRO A 520 1.38 4.48 12.26
C PRO A 520 -0.04 5.05 12.39
N VAL A 521 -0.22 6.02 13.28
CA VAL A 521 -1.48 6.77 13.36
C VAL A 521 -1.44 7.87 12.30
N PHE A 522 -2.33 7.79 11.32
CA PHE A 522 -2.44 8.82 10.29
C PHE A 522 -3.44 9.91 10.71
N GLY A 523 -3.04 11.17 10.60
CA GLY A 523 -3.90 12.32 10.91
C GLY A 523 -5.10 12.45 9.96
N THR A 524 -6.09 13.26 10.34
CA THR A 524 -7.33 13.48 9.56
C THR A 524 -7.09 14.12 8.19
N SER A 525 -6.02 14.90 8.05
CA SER A 525 -5.56 15.52 6.81
C SER A 525 -4.62 14.63 5.99
N SER A 526 -4.28 13.43 6.46
CA SER A 526 -3.39 12.51 5.75
C SER A 526 -3.98 12.13 4.38
N GLY A 527 -3.18 12.35 3.33
CA GLY A 527 -3.58 12.11 1.94
C GLY A 527 -4.61 13.11 1.40
N ASN A 528 -4.93 14.19 2.11
CA ASN A 528 -5.91 15.20 1.67
C ASN A 528 -5.23 16.29 0.82
N LEU A 529 -5.58 16.34 -0.46
CA LEU A 529 -5.12 17.33 -1.43
C LEU A 529 -6.01 18.59 -1.50
N SER A 530 -7.09 18.68 -0.71
CA SER A 530 -8.05 19.78 -0.81
C SER A 530 -7.41 21.15 -0.58
N SER A 531 -6.47 21.25 0.37
CA SER A 531 -5.75 22.50 0.67
C SER A 531 -4.90 22.99 -0.50
N VAL A 532 -4.31 22.07 -1.27
CA VAL A 532 -3.49 22.43 -2.44
C VAL A 532 -4.35 22.64 -3.70
N LEU A 533 -5.39 21.83 -3.88
CA LEU A 533 -6.29 21.92 -5.03
C LEU A 533 -7.23 23.14 -4.97
N SER A 534 -7.52 23.68 -3.78
CA SER A 534 -8.41 24.84 -3.56
C SER A 534 -7.81 26.21 -3.96
N GLY A 535 -6.54 26.28 -4.37
CA GLY A 535 -5.88 27.56 -4.66
C GLY A 535 -6.37 28.25 -5.93
N GLY A 536 -7.42 29.08 -5.81
CA GLY A 536 -7.31 30.48 -6.26
C GLY A 536 -6.53 31.23 -5.17
N GLY A 537 -5.54 32.02 -5.58
CA GLY A 537 -4.53 32.72 -4.76
C GLY A 537 -4.73 32.77 -3.24
N ALA A 538 -3.88 32.05 -2.51
CA ALA A 538 -3.56 32.34 -1.10
C ALA A 538 -2.14 31.82 -0.80
N GLY A 539 -1.14 32.48 -1.40
CA GLY A 539 0.23 32.41 -0.93
C GLY A 539 0.37 33.29 0.31
N GLY A 540 0.75 32.69 1.43
CA GLY A 540 1.42 33.45 2.49
C GLY A 540 2.83 33.78 2.01
N GLY A 541 3.02 34.98 1.45
CA GLY A 541 4.33 35.46 1.01
C GLY A 541 4.27 36.60 -0.01
N SER A 542 4.23 37.83 0.51
CA SER A 542 4.51 39.13 -0.14
C SER A 542 3.79 39.50 -1.45
N SER A 543 2.92 40.51 -1.33
CA SER A 543 2.35 41.29 -2.42
C SER A 543 3.42 42.03 -3.23
N GLY A 544 3.82 41.46 -4.37
CA GLY A 544 4.48 42.16 -5.47
C GLY A 544 3.49 42.40 -6.60
N SER A 545 3.17 43.67 -6.84
CA SER A 545 2.21 44.14 -7.84
C SER A 545 2.59 43.77 -9.28
N GLY A 546 1.63 43.21 -10.03
CA GLY A 546 1.52 43.45 -11.48
C GLY A 546 2.13 42.42 -12.43
N GLN A 547 1.80 41.14 -12.32
CA GLN A 547 1.86 40.20 -13.45
C GLN A 547 0.66 39.23 -13.37
N SER A 548 -0.11 39.15 -14.45
CA SER A 548 -1.21 38.20 -14.66
C SER A 548 -0.75 36.77 -14.32
N GLY A 549 -1.22 36.23 -13.19
CA GLY A 549 -0.81 34.93 -12.67
C GLY A 549 -1.16 33.79 -13.64
N VAL A 550 -0.17 33.02 -14.03
CA VAL A 550 -0.37 31.77 -14.80
C VAL A 550 -1.00 30.76 -13.85
N ASP A 551 -2.22 30.29 -14.15
CA ASP A 551 -2.90 29.26 -13.36
C ASP A 551 -2.08 27.94 -13.38
N LEU A 552 -1.59 27.49 -12.21
CA LEU A 552 -0.91 26.20 -12.08
C LEU A 552 -1.86 25.03 -12.30
N SER A 553 -1.43 24.04 -13.09
CA SER A 553 -2.20 22.81 -13.32
C SER A 553 -2.30 21.94 -12.05
N PRO A 554 -3.31 21.06 -11.93
CA PRO A 554 -3.41 20.13 -10.79
C PRO A 554 -2.19 19.22 -10.62
N VAL A 555 -1.52 18.82 -11.72
CA VAL A 555 -0.31 17.99 -11.68
C VAL A 555 0.85 18.75 -11.04
N GLU A 556 1.05 20.01 -11.41
CA GLU A 556 2.09 20.87 -10.83
C GLU A 556 1.81 21.20 -9.36
N LYS A 557 0.54 21.42 -9.00
CA LYS A 557 0.13 21.63 -7.60
C LYS A 557 0.45 20.42 -6.72
N VAL A 558 0.13 19.20 -7.18
CA VAL A 558 0.46 17.97 -6.44
C VAL A 558 1.96 17.74 -6.38
N SER A 559 2.70 18.01 -7.47
CA SER A 559 4.16 17.96 -7.49
C SER A 559 4.76 18.87 -6.41
N GLY A 560 4.37 20.15 -6.37
CA GLY A 560 4.84 21.10 -5.35
C GLY A 560 4.50 20.68 -3.92
N TRP A 561 3.30 20.12 -3.70
CA TRP A 561 2.91 19.59 -2.39
C TRP A 561 3.81 18.42 -1.95
N LEU A 562 4.08 17.45 -2.83
CA LEU A 562 4.97 16.32 -2.54
C LEU A 562 6.41 16.76 -2.30
N VAL A 563 6.93 17.70 -3.10
CA VAL A 563 8.27 18.27 -2.93
C VAL A 563 8.39 18.97 -1.56
N GLY A 564 7.34 19.67 -1.12
CA GLY A 564 7.27 20.28 0.21
C GLY A 564 7.25 19.28 1.37
N GLN A 565 6.94 18.01 1.11
CA GLN A 565 7.01 16.92 2.10
C GLN A 565 8.32 16.11 2.04
N LEU A 566 9.30 16.53 1.24
CA LEU A 566 10.65 15.95 1.28
C LEU A 566 11.41 16.48 2.51
N PRO A 567 12.27 15.66 3.16
CA PRO A 567 13.07 16.11 4.30
C PRO A 567 13.93 17.34 3.97
N SER A 568 14.03 18.26 4.94
CA SER A 568 14.81 19.49 4.84
C SER A 568 16.32 19.17 4.84
N THR A 569 17.08 19.99 4.12
CA THR A 569 18.53 19.83 3.97
C THR A 569 19.35 20.45 5.11
N SER A 570 18.69 20.98 6.14
CA SER A 570 19.30 21.61 7.33
C SER A 570 19.59 20.63 8.46
N ASP A 571 18.98 19.44 8.44
CA ASP A 571 19.23 18.41 9.43
C ASP A 571 20.50 17.67 9.00
N GLY A 572 21.64 18.02 9.62
CA GLY A 572 22.98 17.48 9.33
C GLY A 572 23.15 15.95 9.52
N ASN A 573 22.07 15.18 9.50
CA ASN A 573 22.01 13.74 9.67
C ASN A 573 21.51 12.99 8.41
N THR A 574 21.03 13.69 7.37
CA THR A 574 20.70 13.08 6.07
C THR A 574 21.92 13.11 5.15
N SER A 575 22.91 12.26 5.43
CA SER A 575 24.01 12.00 4.50
C SER A 575 23.44 11.53 3.16
N SER A 576 23.46 12.41 2.16
CA SER A 576 22.93 12.16 0.82
C SER A 576 23.81 11.22 -0.01
N THR A 577 24.86 10.66 0.59
CA THR A 577 25.85 9.78 -0.04
C THR A 577 25.81 8.35 0.49
N ASN A 578 24.80 7.97 1.30
CA ASN A 578 24.69 6.61 1.83
C ASN A 578 24.16 5.61 0.79
N ASN A 579 24.42 4.32 0.99
CA ASN A 579 23.82 3.25 0.19
C ASN A 579 22.42 2.85 0.67
N LEU A 580 22.09 3.15 1.94
CA LEU A 580 20.78 2.99 2.55
C LEU A 580 20.27 4.37 2.96
N ALA A 581 19.07 4.74 2.52
CA ALA A 581 18.49 6.02 2.87
C ALA A 581 18.11 6.03 4.36
N PRO A 582 18.46 7.05 5.15
CA PRO A 582 18.01 7.15 6.53
C PRO A 582 16.48 7.29 6.59
N ASN A 583 15.86 6.75 7.64
CA ASN A 583 14.43 6.91 7.89
C ASN A 583 14.18 8.04 8.91
N THR A 584 13.94 9.25 8.44
CA THR A 584 13.65 10.43 9.28
C THR A 584 12.16 10.58 9.60
N ASN A 585 11.30 9.66 9.14
CA ASN A 585 9.83 9.72 9.22
C ASN A 585 9.20 10.96 8.56
N THR A 586 9.96 11.78 7.84
CA THR A 586 9.44 13.01 7.21
C THR A 586 8.45 12.68 6.10
N GLY A 587 7.29 13.35 6.16
CA GLY A 587 6.24 13.27 5.14
C GLY A 587 5.40 11.99 5.15
N ASN A 588 5.63 11.08 6.11
CA ASN A 588 4.82 9.87 6.29
C ASN A 588 3.36 10.22 6.64
N ASP A 589 3.15 11.01 7.69
CA ASP A 589 1.80 11.31 8.20
C ASP A 589 0.96 12.16 7.25
N VAL A 590 1.56 13.13 6.56
CA VAL A 590 0.84 14.07 5.68
C VAL A 590 0.42 13.39 4.37
N VAL A 591 1.30 12.59 3.77
CA VAL A 591 1.01 11.94 2.49
C VAL A 591 0.30 10.60 2.67
N GLY A 592 0.57 9.89 3.77
CA GLY A 592 0.11 8.52 3.98
C GLY A 592 1.01 7.47 3.31
N VAL A 593 2.24 7.84 2.94
CA VAL A 593 3.22 6.96 2.28
C VAL A 593 4.54 7.04 3.02
N GLY A 594 4.97 5.94 3.63
CA GLY A 594 6.22 5.92 4.39
C GLY A 594 6.74 4.54 4.74
N ARG A 595 7.95 4.53 5.31
CA ARG A 595 8.60 3.35 5.90
C ARG A 595 8.28 3.27 7.38
N LEU A 596 8.27 2.07 7.96
CA LEU A 596 8.04 1.84 9.38
C LEU A 596 9.06 2.60 10.23
N SER A 597 8.58 3.36 11.20
CA SER A 597 9.42 3.89 12.28
C SER A 597 9.90 2.75 13.18
N GLU A 598 11.02 2.95 13.88
CA GLU A 598 11.54 1.95 14.83
C GLU A 598 10.51 1.56 15.90
N SER A 599 9.75 2.53 16.41
CA SER A 599 8.67 2.31 17.39
C SER A 599 7.51 1.43 16.89
N ASN A 600 7.40 1.26 15.58
CA ASN A 600 6.34 0.48 14.92
C ASN A 600 6.85 -0.85 14.36
N ALA A 601 8.12 -1.20 14.63
CA ALA A 601 8.77 -2.43 14.20
C ALA A 601 9.36 -3.16 15.42
N ALA A 602 8.49 -3.86 16.15
CA ALA A 602 8.84 -4.57 17.38
C ALA A 602 9.57 -5.89 17.06
N LYS A 603 10.84 -5.96 17.46
CA LYS A 603 11.68 -7.16 17.33
C LYS A 603 11.38 -8.13 18.48
N MET A 604 11.15 -9.38 18.16
CA MET A 604 10.80 -10.44 19.10
C MET A 604 11.89 -11.52 19.10
N ASN A 605 12.15 -12.09 20.27
CA ASN A 605 13.27 -13.00 20.50
C ASN A 605 13.00 -14.43 20.01
N ASP A 606 11.73 -14.82 19.88
CA ASP A 606 11.32 -16.16 19.49
C ASP A 606 10.72 -16.19 18.09
N ASP A 607 10.75 -17.35 17.43
CA ASP A 607 10.13 -17.52 16.12
C ASP A 607 8.60 -17.68 16.23
N VAL A 608 7.89 -17.62 15.10
CA VAL A 608 6.41 -17.73 15.08
C VAL A 608 5.95 -18.66 13.97
N ASP A 609 5.15 -19.66 14.29
CA ASP A 609 4.53 -20.57 13.32
C ASP A 609 3.03 -20.29 13.13
N GLY A 610 2.34 -19.91 14.21
CA GLY A 610 0.91 -19.61 14.21
C GLY A 610 0.52 -18.53 15.22
N ILE A 611 -0.68 -17.99 15.08
CA ILE A 611 -1.19 -16.95 15.99
C ILE A 611 -2.62 -17.29 16.38
N VAL A 612 -2.86 -17.50 17.68
CA VAL A 612 -4.19 -17.74 18.24
C VAL A 612 -4.78 -16.41 18.67
N ARG A 613 -5.86 -15.98 18.00
CA ARG A 613 -6.54 -14.73 18.31
C ARG A 613 -7.98 -14.98 18.72
N THR A 614 -8.32 -14.49 19.91
CA THR A 614 -9.70 -14.35 20.38
C THR A 614 -10.06 -12.86 20.41
N PRO A 615 -11.33 -12.46 20.62
CA PRO A 615 -11.66 -11.05 20.81
C PRO A 615 -10.89 -10.35 21.96
N LEU A 616 -10.33 -11.12 22.90
CA LEU A 616 -9.71 -10.60 24.13
C LEU A 616 -8.20 -10.81 24.22
N ALA A 617 -7.64 -11.73 23.44
CA ALA A 617 -6.23 -12.10 23.53
C ALA A 617 -5.61 -12.32 22.15
N GLU A 618 -4.34 -11.97 22.07
CA GLU A 618 -3.42 -12.30 20.99
C GLU A 618 -2.30 -13.15 21.59
N LEU A 619 -2.19 -14.39 21.15
CA LEU A 619 -1.22 -15.36 21.66
C LEU A 619 -0.39 -15.88 20.49
N LEU A 620 0.88 -15.48 20.43
CA LEU A 620 1.84 -16.02 19.46
C LEU A 620 2.10 -17.48 19.84
N ASP A 621 1.90 -18.37 18.86
CA ASP A 621 1.96 -19.84 19.01
C ASP A 621 1.05 -20.41 20.12
N GLY A 622 0.03 -19.65 20.53
CA GLY A 622 -0.87 -20.03 21.63
C GLY A 622 -0.28 -19.82 23.02
N GLU A 623 0.89 -19.18 23.12
CA GLU A 623 1.58 -18.87 24.36
C GLU A 623 1.38 -17.41 24.77
N GLY A 624 1.39 -17.17 26.09
CA GLY A 624 1.29 -15.82 26.65
C GLY A 624 0.20 -15.66 27.71
N GLN A 625 -0.05 -14.41 28.08
CA GLN A 625 -0.98 -14.08 29.15
C GLN A 625 -2.42 -14.28 28.69
N THR A 626 -3.16 -15.13 29.41
CA THR A 626 -4.60 -15.34 29.17
C THR A 626 -5.39 -14.10 29.60
N ALA A 627 -6.30 -13.63 28.75
CA ALA A 627 -7.13 -12.48 29.05
C ALA A 627 -8.28 -12.84 30.01
N ASP A 628 -8.51 -12.00 31.02
CA ASP A 628 -9.64 -12.14 31.93
C ASP A 628 -10.94 -11.63 31.28
N THR A 629 -12.03 -12.37 31.49
CA THR A 629 -13.38 -12.00 31.02
C THR A 629 -14.17 -11.17 32.03
N GLY A 630 -13.64 -10.97 33.23
CA GLY A 630 -14.27 -10.19 34.30
C GLY A 630 -13.66 -10.53 35.67
N PRO A 631 -14.19 -9.94 36.76
CA PRO A 631 -13.68 -10.19 38.09
C PRO A 631 -13.98 -11.63 38.53
N GLN A 632 -12.95 -12.33 39.03
CA GLN A 632 -13.08 -13.71 39.56
C GLN A 632 -14.05 -13.81 40.76
N SER A 633 -14.38 -12.67 41.39
CA SER A 633 -15.33 -12.60 42.51
C SER A 633 -16.80 -12.69 42.09
N VAL A 634 -17.12 -12.57 40.80
CA VAL A 634 -18.48 -12.74 40.27
C VAL A 634 -18.64 -14.16 39.73
N LYS A 635 -19.58 -14.92 40.31
CA LYS A 635 -19.79 -16.33 39.97
C LYS A 635 -21.21 -16.80 40.28
N PHE A 636 -21.62 -17.93 39.73
CA PHE A 636 -22.89 -18.54 40.12
C PHE A 636 -22.87 -18.98 41.59
N LYS A 637 -23.98 -18.78 42.30
CA LYS A 637 -24.20 -19.40 43.60
C LYS A 637 -24.29 -20.91 43.43
N SER A 638 -23.70 -21.63 44.37
CA SER A 638 -23.96 -23.07 44.49
C SER A 638 -25.42 -23.29 44.90
N PRO A 639 -26.12 -24.35 44.45
CA PRO A 639 -27.54 -24.55 44.73
C PRO A 639 -27.91 -24.51 46.23
N ASP A 640 -27.01 -24.95 47.11
CA ASP A 640 -27.15 -24.92 48.57
C ASP A 640 -27.05 -23.51 49.19
N GLN A 641 -26.58 -22.52 48.42
CA GLN A 641 -26.42 -21.12 48.84
C GLN A 641 -27.52 -20.20 48.29
N ILE A 642 -28.46 -20.74 47.52
CA ILE A 642 -29.56 -19.99 46.92
C ILE A 642 -30.70 -19.85 47.94
N ASP A 643 -31.31 -18.66 48.01
CA ASP A 643 -32.54 -18.45 48.79
C ASP A 643 -33.71 -19.20 48.13
N PHE A 644 -33.95 -20.42 48.60
CA PHE A 644 -34.88 -21.36 47.98
C PHE A 644 -36.29 -20.80 47.87
N ASN A 645 -36.79 -20.18 48.94
CA ASN A 645 -38.17 -19.68 49.00
C ASN A 645 -38.42 -18.50 48.08
N ARG A 646 -37.39 -17.67 47.83
CA ARG A 646 -37.49 -16.49 46.97
C ARG A 646 -37.26 -16.77 45.50
N LEU A 647 -36.67 -17.91 45.15
CA LEU A 647 -36.27 -18.21 43.78
C LEU A 647 -36.91 -19.49 43.22
N PHE A 648 -36.76 -20.63 43.90
CA PHE A 648 -37.20 -21.93 43.36
C PHE A 648 -38.71 -22.18 43.47
N THR A 649 -39.46 -21.32 44.16
CA THR A 649 -40.93 -21.38 44.23
C THR A 649 -41.63 -20.80 42.99
N HIS A 650 -40.92 -19.98 42.21
CA HIS A 650 -41.44 -19.45 40.94
C HIS A 650 -41.36 -20.51 39.83
N PRO A 651 -42.37 -20.60 38.95
CA PRO A 651 -42.23 -21.26 37.66
C PRO A 651 -41.10 -20.64 36.84
N VAL A 652 -40.39 -21.44 36.04
CA VAL A 652 -39.24 -20.95 35.24
C VAL A 652 -39.58 -19.77 34.33
N THR A 653 -40.83 -19.67 33.85
CA THR A 653 -41.30 -18.59 32.95
C THR A 653 -41.42 -17.23 33.62
N ASP A 654 -41.49 -17.16 34.95
CA ASP A 654 -41.65 -15.90 35.68
C ASP A 654 -40.31 -15.19 35.89
N LEU A 655 -39.21 -15.90 35.66
CA LEU A 655 -37.87 -15.46 36.05
C LEU A 655 -37.15 -14.65 34.96
N PHE A 656 -37.65 -14.65 33.73
CA PHE A 656 -37.00 -13.99 32.60
C PHE A 656 -37.99 -13.34 31.64
N ASP A 657 -37.52 -12.33 30.91
CA ASP A 657 -38.27 -11.71 29.83
C ASP A 657 -38.22 -12.59 28.57
N PRO A 658 -39.36 -13.07 28.04
CA PRO A 658 -39.40 -13.98 26.89
C PRO A 658 -38.98 -13.32 25.57
N VAL A 659 -38.96 -11.99 25.49
CA VAL A 659 -38.54 -11.25 24.29
C VAL A 659 -37.02 -11.09 24.26
N THR A 660 -36.43 -10.64 25.36
CA THR A 660 -34.98 -10.41 25.43
C THR A 660 -34.18 -11.68 25.78
N MET A 661 -34.87 -12.69 26.33
CA MET A 661 -34.29 -13.92 26.89
C MET A 661 -33.25 -13.62 27.97
N LEU A 662 -33.53 -12.60 28.80
CA LEU A 662 -32.71 -12.19 29.94
C LEU A 662 -33.49 -12.37 31.23
N VAL A 663 -32.84 -12.90 32.27
CA VAL A 663 -33.40 -12.94 33.63
C VAL A 663 -33.70 -11.51 34.09
N TYR A 664 -34.86 -11.29 34.70
CA TYR A 664 -35.20 -9.95 35.20
C TYR A 664 -34.20 -9.48 36.25
N ASP A 665 -33.81 -8.20 36.22
CA ASP A 665 -32.78 -7.60 37.10
C ASP A 665 -32.98 -7.93 38.59
N GLN A 666 -34.23 -8.03 39.04
CA GLN A 666 -34.59 -8.35 40.42
C GLN A 666 -34.15 -9.76 40.87
N TYR A 667 -34.02 -10.71 39.94
CA TYR A 667 -33.65 -12.10 40.22
C TYR A 667 -32.15 -12.36 40.04
N ILE A 668 -31.41 -11.49 39.34
CA ILE A 668 -29.97 -11.67 39.08
C ILE A 668 -29.18 -11.92 40.37
N PRO A 669 -29.30 -11.12 41.45
CA PRO A 669 -28.53 -11.33 42.69
C PRO A 669 -28.87 -12.64 43.43
N LEU A 670 -29.99 -13.29 43.11
CA LEU A 670 -30.37 -14.58 43.68
C LEU A 670 -29.64 -15.75 43.01
N PHE A 671 -29.14 -15.57 41.78
CA PHE A 671 -28.40 -16.58 41.03
C PHE A 671 -26.87 -16.47 41.18
N ILE A 672 -26.35 -15.30 41.53
CA ILE A 672 -24.91 -15.02 41.51
C ILE A 672 -24.38 -14.45 42.82
N ASP A 673 -23.13 -14.78 43.13
CA ASP A 673 -22.33 -14.03 44.08
C ASP A 673 -21.78 -12.80 43.36
N ILE A 674 -22.17 -11.61 43.83
CA ILE A 674 -21.67 -10.33 43.34
C ILE A 674 -21.20 -9.48 44.53
N PRO A 675 -19.93 -9.04 44.59
CA PRO A 675 -19.46 -8.23 45.69
C PRO A 675 -20.06 -6.81 45.60
N ALA A 676 -20.21 -6.16 46.75
CA ALA A 676 -20.79 -4.80 46.83
C ALA A 676 -20.00 -3.74 46.04
N SER A 677 -18.73 -4.01 45.72
CA SER A 677 -17.88 -3.14 44.90
C SER A 677 -18.18 -3.22 43.40
N VAL A 678 -18.96 -4.21 42.93
CA VAL A 678 -19.27 -4.40 41.51
C VAL A 678 -20.69 -3.91 41.22
N ASN A 679 -20.83 -3.07 40.19
CA ASN A 679 -22.12 -2.52 39.79
C ASN A 679 -23.00 -3.63 39.16
N PRO A 680 -24.21 -3.92 39.69
CA PRO A 680 -25.09 -4.96 39.14
C PRO A 680 -25.46 -4.77 37.67
N LYS A 681 -25.49 -3.52 37.17
CA LYS A 681 -25.77 -3.22 35.75
C LYS A 681 -24.68 -3.73 34.80
N MET A 682 -23.50 -4.06 35.32
CA MET A 682 -22.41 -4.66 34.53
C MET A 682 -22.58 -6.17 34.35
N VAL A 683 -23.63 -6.77 34.90
CA VAL A 683 -23.84 -8.22 34.84
C VAL A 683 -25.22 -8.51 34.29
N ARG A 684 -25.32 -9.50 33.39
CA ARG A 684 -26.61 -10.04 32.97
C ARG A 684 -26.58 -11.56 32.88
N LEU A 685 -27.75 -12.17 32.99
CA LEU A 685 -27.95 -13.60 32.85
C LEU A 685 -28.77 -13.87 31.60
N LYS A 686 -28.13 -14.48 30.59
CA LYS A 686 -28.78 -14.88 29.35
C LYS A 686 -29.37 -16.29 29.52
N VAL A 687 -30.65 -16.44 29.19
CA VAL A 687 -31.31 -17.74 29.17
C VAL A 687 -30.89 -18.50 27.90
N LEU A 688 -30.25 -19.66 28.09
CA LEU A 688 -29.83 -20.57 27.01
C LEU A 688 -30.87 -21.66 26.75
N SER A 689 -31.49 -22.16 27.82
CA SER A 689 -32.54 -23.17 27.78
C SER A 689 -33.48 -23.01 28.97
N PHE A 690 -34.74 -23.41 28.79
CA PHE A 690 -35.68 -23.59 29.90
C PHE A 690 -36.62 -24.75 29.56
N ASP A 691 -37.01 -25.54 30.56
CA ASP A 691 -37.99 -26.60 30.42
C ASP A 691 -39.08 -26.44 31.48
N THR A 692 -40.34 -26.33 31.05
CA THR A 692 -41.49 -26.16 31.94
C THR A 692 -42.01 -27.49 32.52
N ASN A 693 -41.62 -28.63 31.95
CA ASN A 693 -41.93 -29.96 32.49
C ASN A 693 -40.95 -30.33 33.60
N GLU A 694 -39.64 -30.18 33.34
CA GLU A 694 -38.59 -30.50 34.31
C GLU A 694 -38.30 -29.34 35.28
N GLN A 695 -38.89 -28.16 35.00
CA GLN A 695 -38.66 -26.93 35.74
C GLN A 695 -37.16 -26.64 35.86
N SER A 696 -36.50 -26.58 34.71
CA SER A 696 -35.06 -26.31 34.60
C SER A 696 -34.80 -25.00 33.87
N LEU A 697 -33.73 -24.30 34.27
CA LEU A 697 -33.30 -23.03 33.69
C LEU A 697 -31.77 -23.03 33.47
N GLY A 698 -31.37 -23.10 32.20
CA GLY A 698 -29.98 -23.01 31.76
C GLY A 698 -29.57 -21.56 31.52
N LEU A 699 -28.58 -21.07 32.26
CA LEU A 699 -28.16 -19.67 32.25
C LEU A 699 -26.69 -19.53 31.84
N ARG A 700 -26.40 -18.44 31.13
CA ARG A 700 -25.03 -17.95 30.91
C ARG A 700 -24.83 -16.63 31.63
N LEU A 701 -23.73 -16.55 32.40
CA LEU A 701 -23.31 -15.32 33.06
C LEU A 701 -22.47 -14.48 32.12
N GLU A 702 -22.90 -13.26 31.86
CA GLU A 702 -22.20 -12.31 31.00
C GLU A 702 -21.83 -11.05 31.78
N PHE A 703 -20.60 -10.57 31.58
CA PHE A 703 -20.05 -9.37 32.20
C PHE A 703 -19.82 -8.29 31.15
N PHE A 704 -20.22 -7.07 31.46
CA PHE A 704 -20.05 -5.91 30.61
C PHE A 704 -18.60 -5.46 30.63
N LYS A 705 -17.97 -5.46 29.45
CA LYS A 705 -16.62 -4.92 29.29
C LYS A 705 -16.73 -3.58 28.57
N PRO A 706 -16.40 -2.44 29.23
CA PRO A 706 -16.30 -1.17 28.54
C PRO A 706 -15.18 -1.25 27.49
N ASP A 707 -15.32 -0.52 26.39
CA ASP A 707 -14.28 -0.34 25.38
C ASP A 707 -13.14 0.53 25.97
N GLN A 708 -12.38 -0.05 26.91
CA GLN A 708 -11.32 0.61 27.65
C GLN A 708 -10.03 0.60 26.84
N ASP A 709 -9.98 1.35 25.73
CA ASP A 709 -8.71 1.71 25.06
C ASP A 709 -8.72 3.13 24.45
N THR A 710 -9.81 3.92 24.59
CA THR A 710 -9.94 5.26 23.93
C THR A 710 -9.67 6.50 24.82
N GLN A 711 -8.87 6.45 25.89
CA GLN A 711 -8.49 7.68 26.62
C GLN A 711 -7.11 7.60 27.32
N PRO A 712 -6.13 8.44 26.95
CA PRO A 712 -5.00 8.80 27.80
C PRO A 712 -5.40 10.02 28.63
N ASN A 713 -6.21 9.84 29.68
CA ASN A 713 -6.27 10.73 30.86
C ASN A 713 -7.38 10.27 31.82
N ASN A 714 -6.96 9.98 33.05
CA ASN A 714 -7.85 9.67 34.17
C ASN A 714 -8.68 10.91 34.52
N ASN A 715 -9.96 10.94 34.13
CA ASN A 715 -11.09 11.61 34.82
C ASN A 715 -12.27 12.00 33.88
N VAL A 716 -12.78 11.07 33.07
CA VAL A 716 -14.07 11.25 32.37
C VAL A 716 -14.96 10.03 32.64
N GLN A 717 -16.21 10.27 33.03
CA GLN A 717 -17.22 9.24 33.29
C GLN A 717 -17.35 8.28 32.09
N VAL A 718 -17.19 6.98 32.37
CA VAL A 718 -17.43 5.88 31.42
C VAL A 718 -18.87 5.99 30.92
N ASN A 719 -19.05 6.20 29.61
CA ASN A 719 -20.36 6.13 28.98
C ASN A 719 -20.73 4.64 28.79
N PRO A 720 -21.76 4.11 29.49
CA PRO A 720 -22.09 2.68 29.48
C PRO A 720 -22.67 2.17 28.14
N ASN A 721 -22.76 3.01 27.11
CA ASN A 721 -23.32 2.66 25.81
C ASN A 721 -22.28 2.14 24.78
N ASN A 722 -20.96 2.17 25.09
CA ASN A 722 -19.89 1.73 24.19
C ASN A 722 -19.06 0.60 24.83
N GLY A 723 -19.62 -0.60 24.85
CA GLY A 723 -19.01 -1.84 25.33
C GLY A 723 -19.98 -3.00 25.06
N ASP A 724 -19.51 -4.24 25.13
CA ASP A 724 -20.35 -5.42 24.90
C ASP A 724 -20.31 -6.37 26.10
N PHE A 725 -21.35 -7.18 26.21
CA PHE A 725 -21.44 -8.25 27.20
C PHE A 725 -20.69 -9.48 26.70
N LEU A 726 -19.71 -9.93 27.49
CA LEU A 726 -18.90 -11.10 27.20
C LEU A 726 -19.21 -12.22 28.20
N PRO A 727 -19.13 -13.51 27.81
CA PRO A 727 -19.28 -14.61 28.74
C PRO A 727 -18.22 -14.53 29.84
N LEU A 728 -18.64 -14.61 31.11
CA LEU A 728 -17.73 -14.64 32.25
C LEU A 728 -17.22 -16.08 32.43
N LEU A 729 -16.07 -16.40 31.84
CA LEU A 729 -15.55 -17.78 31.81
C LEU A 729 -15.32 -18.38 33.20
N THR A 730 -15.08 -17.55 34.21
CA THR A 730 -14.87 -17.97 35.60
C THR A 730 -16.17 -18.12 36.41
N ALA A 731 -17.35 -18.03 35.78
CA ALA A 731 -18.63 -18.07 36.48
C ALA A 731 -18.90 -19.40 37.19
N SER A 732 -18.37 -20.51 36.66
CA SER A 732 -18.43 -21.84 37.25
C SER A 732 -17.14 -22.61 36.96
N SER A 733 -16.96 -23.79 37.58
CA SER A 733 -15.82 -24.66 37.27
C SER A 733 -15.81 -25.19 35.83
N GLN A 734 -16.96 -25.19 35.15
CA GLN A 734 -17.12 -25.70 33.78
C GLN A 734 -17.19 -24.57 32.73
N GLY A 735 -17.09 -23.30 33.15
CA GLY A 735 -17.17 -22.14 32.27
C GLY A 735 -18.33 -21.19 32.60
N PRO A 736 -18.80 -20.39 31.62
CA PRO A 736 -19.75 -19.30 31.84
C PRO A 736 -21.21 -19.75 32.02
N GLN A 737 -21.50 -21.05 31.92
CA GLN A 737 -22.85 -21.59 31.87
C GLN A 737 -23.14 -22.60 32.99
N THR A 738 -24.37 -22.62 33.47
CA THR A 738 -24.85 -23.59 34.46
C THR A 738 -26.35 -23.85 34.28
N LEU A 739 -26.83 -24.95 34.83
CA LEU A 739 -28.25 -25.31 34.84
C LEU A 739 -28.76 -25.32 36.28
N PHE A 740 -29.85 -24.60 36.52
CA PHE A 740 -30.57 -24.57 37.80
C PHE A 740 -31.85 -25.39 37.67
N SER A 741 -32.08 -26.28 38.63
CA SER A 741 -33.28 -27.12 38.72
C SER A 741 -33.33 -27.79 40.09
N PRO A 742 -34.51 -28.19 40.60
CA PRO A 742 -35.83 -27.96 40.01
C PRO A 742 -36.49 -26.66 40.53
N PHE A 743 -37.22 -25.95 39.67
CA PHE A 743 -38.07 -24.80 39.99
C PHE A 743 -39.54 -25.22 40.27
N ASN A 744 -40.43 -24.26 40.52
CA ASN A 744 -41.84 -24.48 40.89
C ASN A 744 -42.01 -25.41 42.12
N GLN A 745 -41.14 -25.27 43.11
CA GLN A 745 -41.14 -26.06 44.34
C GLN A 745 -42.06 -25.43 45.40
N TRP A 746 -42.59 -26.25 46.32
CA TRP A 746 -43.26 -25.71 47.51
C TRP A 746 -42.25 -25.03 48.44
N PRO A 747 -42.61 -23.95 49.17
CA PRO A 747 -41.69 -23.30 50.10
C PRO A 747 -41.10 -24.30 51.11
N ASP A 748 -39.81 -24.18 51.42
CA ASP A 748 -39.02 -25.14 52.22
C ASP A 748 -39.60 -25.39 53.61
N TYR A 749 -40.33 -24.43 54.18
CA TYR A 749 -40.97 -24.58 55.49
C TYR A 749 -42.24 -25.44 55.44
N VAL A 750 -42.81 -25.68 54.25
CA VAL A 750 -44.05 -26.45 54.09
C VAL A 750 -43.83 -27.93 54.40
N LEU A 751 -42.72 -28.53 53.98
CA LEU A 751 -42.46 -29.95 54.24
C LEU A 751 -42.23 -30.23 55.74
N PRO A 752 -41.39 -29.46 56.47
CA PRO A 752 -41.30 -29.55 57.93
C PRO A 752 -42.63 -29.24 58.63
N LEU A 753 -43.41 -28.24 58.20
CA LEU A 753 -44.73 -27.98 58.81
C LEU A 753 -45.71 -29.13 58.58
N ALA A 754 -45.75 -29.68 57.37
CA ALA A 754 -46.64 -30.77 56.99
C ALA A 754 -46.32 -32.06 57.75
N ILE A 755 -45.07 -32.26 58.19
CA ILE A 755 -44.66 -33.39 59.04
C ILE A 755 -44.81 -33.07 60.53
N THR A 756 -44.42 -31.87 60.96
CA THR A 756 -44.36 -31.48 62.38
C THR A 756 -45.74 -31.23 62.95
N VAL A 757 -46.66 -30.61 62.19
CA VAL A 757 -48.02 -30.33 62.67
C VAL A 757 -48.79 -31.63 62.98
N PRO A 758 -48.80 -32.66 62.13
CA PRO A 758 -49.38 -33.96 62.49
C PRO A 758 -48.72 -34.62 63.71
N ILE A 759 -47.40 -34.57 63.83
CA ILE A 759 -46.67 -35.17 64.97
C ILE A 759 -47.03 -34.46 66.28
N VAL A 760 -47.06 -33.13 66.29
CA VAL A 760 -47.44 -32.34 67.47
C VAL A 760 -48.91 -32.59 67.84
N VAL A 761 -49.80 -32.72 66.87
CA VAL A 761 -51.21 -33.10 67.10
C VAL A 761 -51.31 -34.51 67.70
N ILE A 762 -50.53 -35.49 67.22
CA ILE A 762 -50.49 -36.85 67.79
C ILE A 762 -49.98 -36.82 69.23
N VAL A 763 -48.89 -36.09 69.49
CA VAL A 763 -48.32 -35.97 70.85
C VAL A 763 -49.29 -35.30 71.81
N LEU A 764 -49.95 -34.22 71.41
CA LEU A 764 -50.99 -33.55 72.21
C LEU A 764 -52.21 -34.46 72.46
N SER A 765 -52.63 -35.23 71.47
CA SER A 765 -53.76 -36.17 71.60
C SER A 765 -53.44 -37.31 72.58
N VAL A 766 -52.21 -37.81 72.57
CA VAL A 766 -51.76 -38.87 73.49
C VAL A 766 -51.58 -38.33 74.91
N THR A 767 -51.06 -37.11 75.08
CA THR A 767 -50.90 -36.49 76.41
C THR A 767 -52.23 -36.06 77.03
N LEU A 768 -53.17 -35.48 76.27
CA LEU A 768 -54.53 -35.21 76.78
C LEU A 768 -55.30 -36.51 77.09
N GLY A 769 -55.10 -37.56 76.29
CA GLY A 769 -55.72 -38.87 76.51
C GLY A 769 -55.27 -39.55 77.80
N LEU A 770 -54.03 -39.32 78.23
CA LEU A 770 -53.49 -39.85 79.49
C LEU A 770 -53.85 -39.00 80.72
N ALA A 771 -54.08 -37.69 80.57
CA ALA A 771 -54.37 -36.80 81.70
C ALA A 771 -55.84 -36.81 82.18
N ILE A 772 -56.81 -37.22 81.35
CA ILE A 772 -58.26 -37.14 81.67
C ILE A 772 -58.89 -38.53 81.92
N GLY A 773 -58.12 -39.63 81.95
CA GLY A 773 -58.61 -40.93 82.40
C GLY A 773 -59.83 -41.45 81.62
N ILE A 774 -59.87 -41.28 80.29
CA ILE A 774 -60.97 -41.81 79.46
C ILE A 774 -60.65 -43.28 79.10
N PRO A 775 -61.55 -44.26 79.33
CA PRO A 775 -61.26 -45.68 79.13
C PRO A 775 -60.94 -46.03 77.67
N MET A 776 -59.82 -46.72 77.48
CA MET A 776 -59.14 -47.06 76.22
C MET A 776 -59.89 -47.99 75.24
N HIS A 777 -61.19 -48.25 75.44
CA HIS A 777 -61.95 -49.18 74.57
C HIS A 777 -62.77 -48.48 73.46
N LYS A 778 -63.06 -47.17 73.58
CA LYS A 778 -63.79 -46.40 72.55
C LYS A 778 -62.87 -45.70 71.52
N ASN A 779 -61.56 -45.69 71.73
CA ASN A 779 -60.60 -44.98 70.87
C ASN A 779 -60.04 -45.78 69.68
N LYS A 780 -60.35 -47.09 69.57
CA LYS A 780 -59.80 -47.95 68.50
C LYS A 780 -60.35 -47.62 67.10
N GLN A 781 -61.56 -47.07 66.99
CA GLN A 781 -62.16 -46.67 65.71
C GLN A 781 -61.69 -45.27 65.26
N ALA A 782 -61.55 -44.32 66.18
CA ALA A 782 -61.05 -42.97 65.86
C ALA A 782 -59.55 -42.97 65.50
N LEU A 783 -58.73 -43.76 66.19
CA LEU A 783 -57.31 -43.93 65.84
C LEU A 783 -57.12 -44.66 64.51
N LYS A 784 -57.96 -45.68 64.19
CA LYS A 784 -57.93 -46.33 62.86
C LYS A 784 -58.35 -45.39 61.73
N ALA A 785 -59.33 -44.52 61.96
CA ALA A 785 -59.73 -43.51 60.98
C ALA A 785 -58.66 -42.42 60.80
N GLY A 786 -58.00 -41.97 61.88
CA GLY A 786 -56.90 -41.02 61.83
C GLY A 786 -55.64 -41.56 61.12
N PHE A 787 -55.26 -42.81 61.39
CA PHE A 787 -54.16 -43.47 60.67
C PHE A 787 -54.50 -43.77 59.20
N ALA A 788 -55.76 -44.10 58.88
CA ALA A 788 -56.19 -44.28 57.49
C ALA A 788 -56.15 -42.96 56.70
N LEU A 789 -56.58 -41.84 57.29
CA LEU A 789 -56.55 -40.52 56.66
C LEU A 789 -55.11 -39.98 56.51
N SER A 790 -54.23 -40.28 57.48
CA SER A 790 -52.80 -39.94 57.40
C SER A 790 -52.08 -40.78 56.33
N ASN A 791 -52.35 -42.07 56.25
CA ASN A 791 -51.76 -42.92 55.22
C ASN A 791 -52.24 -42.54 53.82
N GLN A 792 -53.51 -42.15 53.66
CA GLN A 792 -54.04 -41.72 52.37
C GLN A 792 -53.43 -40.38 51.91
N LYS A 793 -53.09 -39.47 52.83
CA LYS A 793 -52.37 -38.21 52.51
C LYS A 793 -50.88 -38.43 52.27
N VAL A 794 -50.24 -39.35 52.98
CA VAL A 794 -48.84 -39.76 52.73
C VAL A 794 -48.71 -40.47 51.39
N ASP A 795 -49.70 -41.29 50.99
CA ASP A 795 -49.71 -41.97 49.69
C ASP A 795 -49.95 -41.00 48.51
N VAL A 796 -50.66 -39.88 48.74
CA VAL A 796 -50.78 -38.77 47.78
C VAL A 796 -49.48 -37.94 47.70
N LEU A 797 -48.76 -37.77 48.82
CA LEU A 797 -47.44 -37.11 48.89
C LEU A 797 -46.28 -37.96 48.37
N THR A 798 -46.47 -39.27 48.22
CA THR A 798 -45.46 -40.18 47.64
C THR A 798 -45.70 -40.40 46.13
N LYS A 799 -46.89 -40.02 45.62
CA LYS A 799 -47.27 -40.08 44.20
C LYS A 799 -47.20 -38.75 43.46
N ALA A 800 -47.20 -37.62 44.17
CA ALA A 800 -46.85 -36.29 43.66
C ALA A 800 -45.36 -36.05 43.89
#